data_AF-A0A177QPZ8-F1
#
_entry.id   AF-A0A177QPZ8-F1
#
_cell.length_a   1.000
_cell.length_b   1.000
_cell.length_c   1.000
_cell.angle_alpha   90.00
_cell.angle_beta   90.00
_cell.angle_gamma   90.00
#
_symmetry.space_group_name_H-M   'P 1'
#
loop_
_entity.id
_entity.type
_entity.pdbx_description
1 polymer ?
#
loop_
_entity_poly.entity_id
_entity_poly.type
_entity_poly.pdbx_seq_one_letter_code
_entity_poly.pdbx_strand_id
1 'polypeptide(L)'
;MGIFWLVFIAAAVFVYKKDLRQQYFLKPLLNKLGNALPTISDTEREAIEAGDVWWERDLFSGQPDWQKLLAMPKPQLSAEEENFLKNQVEHLCQMIDDWQVMQKDHNLPAEVWEYLKTEKFFGMIIPKEYGGLGFSALAHSTIISKIGSRSVSAAVTAMVPNSLGPAELLLHYGTDEQKNYYLPRLAIGKEIPCFALTAPEAGSDAGAIMDFGIVCRGMYQGKEVLGMRLTWDKRYITLAPVATVLGLAFRLYDPDHLLGQEEDLGITLCLVPTNHPGVEIGRRHLPLMLAFMNGPTQGKDVFVPIEWIIGGVSRRGQGWKMLMECLAVGRSISLPALSTTCGKLAFLSTGAYARLRKQFNVPIANFEGVEEALSTVAGYTYLLESCRTFTAGAVDMAVRPSTASAIAKYHMTEMARKIVSAAMDVEGGHGIQMGPRNYLANAYLAIPVSITVEGANILTRSLIIFGQGAVRCHPFILEEIAALSLPEGNEKLQRIDTLLLTHMGYLLRNFSRTLCSGLTGGFLLFSSVHGTLARYYRQLTRMSSALAFLSDVSMILLGGNLKRKEHVSARLGDILSQLYLASSVLKYFHDHGEEKSDIQYVHWCVTQCLYQIQVAIDELLDNYPPRWLGKILRFIVFPWGIAYHKPRDMLNHQLVKNMITSSDFRQQVLHDFYLSPDQHDPIHQLQTALAQVEVIEPIWKKYQQAIRQGHVNMATTFDERVASAVHASMLTAEEANTLCEFNRLHKDIIQVNEFSFDFSKIEA
;
A
#
# COMPACT_ATOMS: atom_id res chain seq x y z
N MET A 1 -35.24 -19.19 37.30
CA MET A 1 -34.26 -20.09 37.94
C MET A 1 -34.21 -21.47 37.30
N GLY A 2 -35.31 -22.24 37.21
CA GLY A 2 -35.28 -23.61 36.65
C GLY A 2 -34.79 -23.73 35.20
N ILE A 3 -35.16 -22.81 34.31
CA ILE A 3 -34.72 -22.81 32.90
C ILE A 3 -33.20 -22.57 32.78
N PHE A 4 -32.64 -21.67 33.58
CA PHE A 4 -31.19 -21.41 33.60
C PHE A 4 -30.40 -22.64 34.07
N TRP A 5 -30.90 -23.36 35.08
CA TRP A 5 -30.29 -24.61 35.54
C TRP A 5 -30.39 -25.72 34.48
N LEU A 6 -31.51 -25.81 33.75
CA LEU A 6 -31.64 -26.77 32.64
C LEU A 6 -30.66 -26.47 31.50
N VAL A 7 -30.49 -25.21 31.12
CA VAL A 7 -29.49 -24.79 30.10
C VAL A 7 -28.07 -25.07 30.59
N PHE A 8 -27.78 -24.78 31.87
CA PHE A 8 -26.47 -25.06 32.46
C PHE A 8 -26.18 -26.56 32.51
N ILE A 9 -27.13 -27.38 32.94
CA ILE A 9 -26.99 -28.85 32.96
C ILE A 9 -26.82 -29.40 31.54
N ALA A 10 -27.59 -28.91 30.56
CA ALA A 10 -27.45 -29.32 29.17
C ALA A 10 -26.05 -28.95 28.61
N ALA A 11 -25.56 -27.74 28.89
CA ALA A 11 -24.22 -27.31 28.51
C ALA A 11 -23.13 -28.14 29.22
N ALA A 12 -23.29 -28.42 30.51
CA ALA A 12 -22.36 -29.27 31.27
C ALA A 12 -22.34 -30.70 30.72
N VAL A 13 -23.49 -31.30 30.43
CA VAL A 13 -23.58 -32.62 29.79
C VAL A 13 -22.91 -32.59 28.43
N PHE A 14 -23.15 -31.56 27.61
CA PHE A 14 -22.52 -31.40 26.31
C PHE A 14 -20.99 -31.31 26.38
N VAL A 15 -20.44 -30.58 27.36
CA VAL A 15 -18.99 -30.42 27.54
C VAL A 15 -18.34 -31.69 28.12
N TYR A 16 -18.93 -32.30 29.15
CA TYR A 16 -18.31 -33.40 29.89
C TYR A 16 -18.59 -34.80 29.34
N LYS A 17 -19.73 -35.04 28.67
CA LYS A 17 -20.08 -36.36 28.11
C LYS A 17 -19.65 -36.46 26.65
N LYS A 18 -18.35 -36.74 26.45
CA LYS A 18 -17.71 -36.93 25.13
C LYS A 18 -18.49 -37.90 24.24
N ASP A 19 -18.84 -39.08 24.74
CA ASP A 19 -19.51 -40.12 23.94
C ASP A 19 -20.88 -39.66 23.43
N LEU A 20 -21.65 -38.98 24.29
CA LEU A 20 -22.96 -38.44 23.92
C LEU A 20 -22.82 -37.30 22.90
N ARG A 21 -21.86 -36.39 23.08
CA ARG A 21 -21.60 -35.31 22.11
C ARG A 21 -21.17 -35.88 20.76
N GLN A 22 -20.24 -36.83 20.73
CA GLN A 22 -19.76 -37.42 19.48
C GLN A 22 -20.88 -38.18 18.75
N GLN A 23 -21.69 -38.94 19.50
CA GLN A 23 -22.76 -39.76 18.93
C GLN A 23 -23.95 -38.95 18.43
N TYR A 24 -24.45 -38.01 19.24
CA TYR A 24 -25.73 -37.33 18.98
C TYR A 24 -25.58 -35.93 18.37
N PHE A 25 -24.39 -35.34 18.39
CA PHE A 25 -24.15 -34.00 17.83
C PHE A 25 -23.12 -34.03 16.71
N LEU A 26 -21.93 -34.57 16.95
CA LEU A 26 -20.82 -34.50 16.00
C LEU A 26 -21.03 -35.37 14.75
N LYS A 27 -21.41 -36.66 14.92
CA LYS A 27 -21.67 -37.55 13.78
C LYS A 27 -22.78 -37.03 12.86
N PRO A 28 -23.95 -36.59 13.36
CA PRO A 28 -24.97 -35.96 12.51
C PRO A 28 -24.49 -34.66 11.83
N LEU A 29 -23.69 -33.85 12.53
CA LEU A 29 -23.12 -32.62 11.98
C LEU A 29 -22.14 -32.91 10.84
N LEU A 30 -21.25 -33.90 11.00
CA LEU A 30 -20.29 -34.31 9.97
C LEU A 30 -20.98 -34.88 8.74
N ASN A 31 -22.05 -35.68 8.92
CA ASN A 31 -22.85 -36.18 7.79
C ASN A 31 -23.53 -35.06 7.00
N LYS A 32 -23.87 -33.93 7.66
CA LYS A 32 -24.42 -32.74 6.99
C LYS A 32 -23.32 -31.89 6.35
N LEU A 33 -22.19 -31.70 7.02
CA LEU A 33 -21.07 -30.89 6.56
C LEU A 33 -20.31 -31.52 5.38
N GLY A 34 -20.21 -32.86 5.34
CA GLY A 34 -19.59 -33.57 4.21
C GLY A 34 -20.21 -33.25 2.85
N ASN A 35 -21.49 -32.85 2.84
CA ASN A 35 -22.22 -32.43 1.63
C ASN A 35 -22.23 -30.91 1.39
N ALA A 36 -21.69 -30.11 2.32
CA ALA A 36 -21.79 -28.63 2.32
C ALA A 36 -20.43 -27.92 2.32
N LEU A 37 -19.32 -28.66 2.37
CA LEU A 37 -17.99 -28.07 2.27
C LEU A 37 -17.79 -27.49 0.86
N PRO A 38 -17.44 -26.20 0.73
CA PRO A 38 -17.09 -25.66 -0.57
C PRO A 38 -15.86 -26.38 -1.10
N THR A 39 -15.92 -26.83 -2.35
CA THR A 39 -14.74 -27.30 -3.09
C THR A 39 -13.80 -26.11 -3.29
N ILE A 40 -12.75 -26.03 -2.48
CA ILE A 40 -11.66 -25.08 -2.67
C ILE A 40 -10.87 -25.56 -3.89
N SER A 41 -10.85 -24.75 -4.95
CA SER A 41 -10.03 -25.04 -6.15
C SER A 41 -8.54 -25.09 -5.78
N ASP A 42 -7.73 -25.84 -6.52
CA ASP A 42 -6.29 -25.93 -6.23
C ASP A 42 -5.58 -24.57 -6.30
N THR A 43 -5.97 -23.72 -7.26
CA THR A 43 -5.50 -22.33 -7.35
C THR A 43 -5.87 -21.48 -6.13
N GLU A 44 -7.03 -21.73 -5.54
CA GLU A 44 -7.47 -21.03 -4.32
C GLU A 44 -6.75 -21.57 -3.08
N ARG A 45 -6.52 -22.88 -3.00
CA ARG A 45 -5.74 -23.50 -1.93
C ARG A 45 -4.31 -22.95 -1.94
N GLU A 46 -3.66 -22.94 -3.09
CA GLU A 46 -2.32 -22.39 -3.25
C GLU A 46 -2.25 -20.91 -2.84
N ALA A 47 -3.25 -20.11 -3.21
CA ALA A 47 -3.31 -18.70 -2.80
C ALA A 47 -3.54 -18.53 -1.29
N ILE A 48 -4.33 -19.41 -0.66
CA ILE A 48 -4.56 -19.40 0.79
C ILE A 48 -3.33 -19.91 1.55
N GLU A 49 -2.55 -20.84 1.00
CA GLU A 49 -1.34 -21.39 1.63
C GLU A 49 -0.11 -20.51 1.41
N ALA A 50 -0.07 -19.70 0.35
CA ALA A 50 1.04 -18.80 0.01
C ALA A 50 1.24 -17.63 1.02
N GLY A 51 2.44 -17.53 1.60
CA GLY A 51 2.84 -16.49 2.56
C GLY A 51 2.68 -16.89 4.03
N ASP A 52 2.82 -15.92 4.95
CA ASP A 52 2.72 -16.08 6.40
C ASP A 52 1.55 -15.28 6.98
N VAL A 53 1.21 -15.57 8.25
CA VAL A 53 0.35 -14.73 9.09
C VAL A 53 1.17 -14.06 10.19
N TRP A 54 0.94 -12.78 10.40
CA TRP A 54 1.72 -11.94 11.31
C TRP A 54 0.82 -11.22 12.32
N TRP A 55 0.84 -9.89 12.36
CA TRP A 55 0.13 -9.07 13.34
C TRP A 55 -1.40 -9.17 13.20
N GLU A 56 -1.89 -9.33 11.97
CA GLU A 56 -3.31 -9.53 11.69
C GLU A 56 -3.91 -10.74 12.43
N ARG A 57 -3.12 -11.78 12.72
CA ARG A 57 -3.57 -12.94 13.52
C ARG A 57 -3.87 -12.55 14.96
N ASP A 58 -3.02 -11.74 15.58
CA ASP A 58 -3.25 -11.22 16.92
C ASP A 58 -4.52 -10.33 16.96
N LEU A 59 -4.76 -9.55 15.90
CA LEU A 59 -5.98 -8.74 15.76
C LEU A 59 -7.24 -9.60 15.60
N PHE A 60 -7.15 -10.75 14.93
CA PHE A 60 -8.27 -11.68 14.80
C PHE A 60 -8.61 -12.41 16.10
N SER A 61 -7.67 -12.52 17.05
CA SER A 61 -7.86 -13.26 18.31
C SER A 61 -8.91 -12.68 19.26
N GLY A 62 -9.30 -11.42 19.06
CA GLY A 62 -10.17 -10.67 19.95
C GLY A 62 -9.51 -10.15 21.23
N GLN A 63 -8.23 -10.45 21.46
CA GLN A 63 -7.41 -9.92 22.55
C GLN A 63 -5.94 -9.81 22.10
N PRO A 64 -5.63 -8.82 21.24
CA PRO A 64 -4.28 -8.66 20.70
C PRO A 64 -3.26 -8.40 21.80
N ASP A 65 -2.08 -9.01 21.65
CA ASP A 65 -0.95 -8.77 22.55
C ASP A 65 -0.19 -7.50 22.13
N TRP A 66 -0.56 -6.39 22.75
CA TRP A 66 0.08 -5.10 22.49
C TRP A 66 1.53 -5.04 22.99
N GLN A 67 1.93 -5.84 23.98
CA GLN A 67 3.34 -5.87 24.40
C GLN A 67 4.19 -6.58 23.34
N LYS A 68 3.66 -7.65 22.75
CA LYS A 68 4.28 -8.31 21.58
C LYS A 68 4.46 -7.33 20.42
N LEU A 69 3.45 -6.49 20.11
CA LEU A 69 3.58 -5.45 19.08
C LEU A 69 4.72 -4.48 19.38
N LEU A 70 4.74 -3.92 20.60
CA LEU A 70 5.72 -2.90 20.99
C LEU A 70 7.14 -3.47 21.10
N ALA A 71 7.28 -4.76 21.44
CA ALA A 71 8.56 -5.45 21.50
C ALA A 71 9.16 -5.79 20.12
N MET A 72 8.40 -5.65 19.02
CA MET A 72 8.94 -5.89 17.68
C MET A 72 10.09 -4.91 17.39
N PRO A 73 11.20 -5.36 16.78
CA PRO A 73 12.34 -4.50 16.49
C PRO A 73 11.93 -3.32 15.61
N LYS A 74 12.50 -2.14 15.90
CA LYS A 74 12.34 -0.95 15.05
C LYS A 74 13.01 -1.20 13.70
N PRO A 75 12.32 -1.01 12.56
CA PRO A 75 12.94 -1.03 11.25
C PRO A 75 13.96 0.10 11.13
N GLN A 76 15.18 -0.20 10.69
CA GLN A 76 16.27 0.76 10.54
C GLN A 76 17.06 0.49 9.27
N LEU A 77 17.55 1.56 8.65
CA LEU A 77 18.47 1.48 7.55
C LEU A 77 19.88 1.22 8.09
N SER A 78 20.66 0.42 7.38
CA SER A 78 22.09 0.31 7.60
C SER A 78 22.82 1.56 7.12
N ALA A 79 24.05 1.77 7.60
CA ALA A 79 24.89 2.89 7.18
C ALA A 79 25.15 2.90 5.66
N GLU A 80 25.22 1.73 5.03
CA GLU A 80 25.40 1.59 3.57
C GLU A 80 24.15 2.05 2.82
N GLU A 81 22.96 1.66 3.28
CA GLU A 81 21.68 2.06 2.68
C GLU A 81 21.42 3.56 2.87
N GLU A 82 21.72 4.11 4.05
CA GLU A 82 21.68 5.56 4.28
C GLU A 82 22.65 6.31 3.36
N ASN A 83 23.86 5.79 3.19
CA ASN A 83 24.83 6.39 2.29
C ASN A 83 24.35 6.34 0.83
N PHE A 84 23.72 5.25 0.40
CA PHE A 84 23.14 5.14 -0.94
C PHE A 84 22.03 6.18 -1.17
N LEU A 85 21.14 6.36 -0.19
CA LEU A 85 20.08 7.37 -0.22
C LEU A 85 20.61 8.81 -0.31
N LYS A 86 21.69 9.11 0.42
CA LYS A 86 22.28 10.46 0.49
C LYS A 86 23.11 10.81 -0.74
N ASN A 87 23.63 9.82 -1.47
CA ASN A 87 24.50 10.04 -2.63
C ASN A 87 23.84 9.58 -3.92
N GLN A 88 23.75 8.28 -4.18
CA GLN A 88 23.28 7.74 -5.46
C GLN A 88 21.84 8.15 -5.78
N VAL A 89 20.94 8.04 -4.81
CA VAL A 89 19.52 8.39 -5.03
C VAL A 89 19.35 9.90 -5.20
N GLU A 90 20.10 10.69 -4.42
CA GLU A 90 20.14 12.15 -4.54
C GLU A 90 20.60 12.58 -5.94
N HIS A 91 21.69 11.99 -6.43
CA HIS A 91 22.22 12.27 -7.76
C HIS A 91 21.27 11.84 -8.87
N LEU A 92 20.66 10.65 -8.77
CA LEU A 92 19.63 10.21 -9.71
C LEU A 92 18.49 11.24 -9.83
N CYS A 93 18.01 11.76 -8.70
CA CYS A 93 16.94 12.76 -8.71
C CYS A 93 17.39 14.08 -9.36
N GLN A 94 18.63 14.51 -9.15
CA GLN A 94 19.22 15.71 -9.79
C GLN A 94 19.31 15.57 -11.31
N MET A 95 19.54 14.37 -11.83
CA MET A 95 19.63 14.11 -13.28
C MET A 95 18.25 14.17 -13.98
N ILE A 96 17.15 14.16 -13.23
CA ILE A 96 15.81 14.04 -13.79
C ILE A 96 15.15 15.42 -13.87
N ASP A 97 14.73 15.82 -15.07
CA ASP A 97 13.69 16.82 -15.29
C ASP A 97 12.39 16.09 -15.65
N ASP A 98 11.44 16.04 -14.70
CA ASP A 98 10.21 15.27 -14.87
C ASP A 98 9.29 15.88 -15.94
N TRP A 99 9.34 17.20 -16.19
CA TRP A 99 8.59 17.82 -17.27
C TRP A 99 9.13 17.38 -18.63
N GLN A 100 10.46 17.40 -18.81
CA GLN A 100 11.12 16.91 -20.01
C GLN A 100 10.79 15.42 -20.27
N VAL A 101 10.92 14.58 -19.24
CA VAL A 101 10.60 13.14 -19.28
C VAL A 101 9.16 12.89 -19.72
N MET A 102 8.21 13.61 -19.14
CA MET A 102 6.78 13.35 -19.33
C MET A 102 6.23 13.93 -20.64
N GLN A 103 6.64 15.13 -21.04
CA GLN A 103 6.00 15.87 -22.13
C GLN A 103 6.78 15.88 -23.45
N LYS A 104 8.11 15.73 -23.41
CA LYS A 104 8.93 15.80 -24.63
C LYS A 104 9.50 14.44 -24.99
N ASP A 105 10.17 13.79 -24.05
CA ASP A 105 10.91 12.57 -24.33
C ASP A 105 10.00 11.33 -24.28
N HIS A 106 8.94 11.40 -23.47
CA HIS A 106 8.10 10.27 -23.09
C HIS A 106 8.94 9.05 -22.68
N ASN A 107 10.10 9.28 -22.07
CA ASN A 107 11.08 8.29 -21.66
C ASN A 107 12.06 8.95 -20.67
N LEU A 108 12.78 8.14 -19.89
CA LEU A 108 13.95 8.63 -19.19
C LEU A 108 15.09 8.91 -20.18
N PRO A 109 15.90 9.96 -19.97
CA PRO A 109 17.11 10.22 -20.74
C PRO A 109 18.07 9.03 -20.73
N ALA A 110 18.88 8.88 -21.78
CA ALA A 110 19.81 7.75 -21.91
C ALA A 110 20.84 7.70 -20.77
N GLU A 111 21.36 8.85 -20.33
CA GLU A 111 22.26 8.96 -19.18
C GLU A 111 21.60 8.51 -17.86
N VAL A 112 20.31 8.77 -17.67
CA VAL A 112 19.55 8.29 -16.50
C VAL A 112 19.41 6.77 -16.55
N TRP A 113 19.11 6.19 -17.72
CA TRP A 113 19.09 4.74 -17.89
C TRP A 113 20.44 4.09 -17.58
N GLU A 114 21.54 4.66 -18.08
CA GLU A 114 22.88 4.12 -17.82
C GLU A 114 23.28 4.28 -16.34
N TYR A 115 22.88 5.36 -15.69
CA TYR A 115 23.10 5.56 -14.26
C TYR A 115 22.34 4.52 -13.41
N LEU A 116 21.06 4.28 -13.71
CA LEU A 116 20.25 3.25 -13.04
C LEU A 116 20.91 1.86 -13.09
N LYS A 117 21.50 1.51 -14.24
CA LYS A 117 22.22 0.24 -14.41
C LYS A 117 23.55 0.22 -13.65
N THR A 118 24.36 1.26 -13.83
CA THR A 118 25.73 1.34 -13.29
C THR A 118 25.75 1.35 -11.76
N GLU A 119 24.84 2.13 -11.15
CA GLU A 119 24.68 2.19 -9.69
C GLU A 119 23.73 1.11 -9.14
N LYS A 120 23.34 0.13 -9.98
CA LYS A 120 22.62 -1.08 -9.58
C LYS A 120 21.23 -0.84 -8.97
N PHE A 121 20.53 0.19 -9.42
CA PHE A 121 19.13 0.41 -9.04
C PHE A 121 18.22 -0.75 -9.45
N PHE A 122 18.57 -1.57 -10.44
CA PHE A 122 17.83 -2.78 -10.81
C PHE A 122 18.20 -4.03 -10.00
N GLY A 123 19.19 -3.93 -9.12
CA GLY A 123 19.74 -5.03 -8.32
C GLY A 123 19.73 -4.79 -6.82
N MET A 124 18.79 -3.97 -6.31
CA MET A 124 18.71 -3.60 -4.90
C MET A 124 18.49 -4.84 -4.02
N ILE A 125 17.57 -5.73 -4.41
CA ILE A 125 17.25 -6.94 -3.61
C ILE A 125 18.20 -8.13 -3.87
N ILE A 126 19.02 -8.05 -4.92
CA ILE A 126 19.88 -9.16 -5.32
C ILE A 126 21.03 -9.27 -4.31
N PRO A 127 21.30 -10.45 -3.72
CA PRO A 127 22.38 -10.62 -2.76
C PRO A 127 23.76 -10.23 -3.34
N LYS A 128 24.64 -9.75 -2.46
CA LYS A 128 25.99 -9.31 -2.81
C LYS A 128 26.84 -10.40 -3.45
N GLU A 129 26.62 -11.67 -3.11
CA GLU A 129 27.30 -12.83 -3.73
C GLU A 129 27.01 -12.95 -5.23
N TYR A 130 25.86 -12.46 -5.70
CA TYR A 130 25.52 -12.34 -7.11
C TYR A 130 25.81 -10.94 -7.66
N GLY A 131 26.52 -10.08 -6.93
CA GLY A 131 26.91 -8.73 -7.38
C GLY A 131 25.85 -7.64 -7.23
N GLY A 132 24.71 -7.93 -6.59
CA GLY A 132 23.69 -6.92 -6.24
C GLY A 132 24.03 -6.14 -4.97
N LEU A 133 23.06 -5.37 -4.45
CA LEU A 133 23.24 -4.54 -3.26
C LEU A 133 22.83 -5.26 -1.97
N GLY A 134 21.87 -6.19 -2.03
CA GLY A 134 21.36 -6.92 -0.87
C GLY A 134 20.66 -6.03 0.16
N PHE A 135 19.96 -5.00 -0.31
CA PHE A 135 19.27 -4.03 0.52
C PHE A 135 17.98 -4.60 1.12
N SER A 136 17.65 -4.11 2.31
CA SER A 136 16.42 -4.36 3.04
C SER A 136 15.18 -3.88 2.28
N ALA A 137 14.02 -4.44 2.63
CA ALA A 137 12.72 -3.98 2.16
C ALA A 137 12.45 -2.53 2.58
N LEU A 138 12.89 -2.11 3.77
CA LEU A 138 12.82 -0.71 4.20
C LEU A 138 13.66 0.19 3.28
N ALA A 139 14.91 -0.19 2.97
CA ALA A 139 15.75 0.59 2.06
C ALA A 139 15.15 0.66 0.65
N HIS A 140 14.68 -0.46 0.11
CA HIS A 140 13.98 -0.47 -1.17
C HIS A 140 12.77 0.49 -1.15
N SER A 141 11.92 0.41 -0.11
CA SER A 141 10.76 1.30 0.05
C SER A 141 11.16 2.77 0.11
N THR A 142 12.18 3.12 0.89
CA THR A 142 12.62 4.51 1.08
C THR A 142 13.31 5.07 -0.17
N ILE A 143 14.09 4.26 -0.89
CA ILE A 143 14.71 4.64 -2.17
C ILE A 143 13.63 4.96 -3.21
N ILE A 144 12.64 4.08 -3.39
CA ILE A 144 11.54 4.31 -4.33
C ILE A 144 10.70 5.52 -3.89
N SER A 145 10.48 5.70 -2.59
CA SER A 145 9.77 6.87 -2.07
C SER A 145 10.47 8.19 -2.44
N LYS A 146 11.81 8.23 -2.31
CA LYS A 146 12.62 9.42 -2.63
C LYS A 146 12.71 9.68 -4.13
N ILE A 147 12.87 8.64 -4.96
CA ILE A 147 12.82 8.81 -6.43
C ILE A 147 11.44 9.33 -6.85
N GLY A 148 10.37 8.78 -6.26
CA GLY A 148 9.00 9.16 -6.56
C GLY A 148 8.68 10.62 -6.25
N SER A 149 9.39 11.27 -5.32
CA SER A 149 9.17 12.69 -5.04
C SER A 149 9.70 13.59 -6.15
N ARG A 150 10.57 13.07 -7.01
CA ARG A 150 11.04 13.75 -8.22
C ARG A 150 10.31 13.28 -9.47
N SER A 151 10.17 11.97 -9.67
CA SER A 151 9.53 11.40 -10.85
C SER A 151 8.91 10.03 -10.56
N VAL A 152 7.59 9.94 -10.72
CA VAL A 152 6.87 8.66 -10.61
C VAL A 152 7.31 7.68 -11.69
N SER A 153 7.60 8.16 -12.91
CA SER A 153 8.05 7.31 -14.02
C SER A 153 9.42 6.70 -13.76
N ALA A 154 10.36 7.47 -13.20
CA ALA A 154 11.66 6.95 -12.79
C ALA A 154 11.53 5.95 -11.64
N ALA A 155 10.67 6.25 -10.65
CA ALA A 155 10.42 5.36 -9.52
C ALA A 155 9.87 4.00 -9.98
N VAL A 156 8.85 3.98 -10.86
CA VAL A 156 8.30 2.73 -11.42
C VAL A 156 9.38 1.95 -12.20
N THR A 157 10.23 2.65 -12.95
CA THR A 157 11.32 2.04 -13.72
C THR A 157 12.33 1.33 -12.83
N ALA A 158 12.73 1.93 -11.71
CA ALA A 158 13.65 1.32 -10.73
C ALA A 158 12.98 0.25 -9.85
N MET A 159 11.68 0.41 -9.57
CA MET A 159 10.93 -0.44 -8.63
C MET A 159 10.65 -1.83 -9.18
N VAL A 160 10.18 -1.94 -10.44
CA VAL A 160 9.67 -3.21 -11.00
C VAL A 160 10.73 -4.33 -11.04
N PRO A 161 12.00 -4.09 -11.42
CA PRO A 161 13.03 -5.13 -11.37
C PRO A 161 13.27 -5.71 -9.96
N ASN A 162 12.93 -4.95 -8.91
CA ASN A 162 13.17 -5.28 -7.50
C ASN A 162 11.92 -5.75 -6.75
N SER A 163 10.78 -5.90 -7.42
CA SER A 163 9.54 -6.40 -6.81
C SER A 163 9.06 -7.68 -7.50
N LEU A 164 8.10 -7.58 -8.43
CA LEU A 164 7.61 -8.69 -9.24
C LEU A 164 8.51 -8.96 -10.45
N GLY A 165 9.82 -9.01 -10.22
CA GLY A 165 10.83 -9.27 -11.24
C GLY A 165 11.29 -10.73 -11.26
N PRO A 166 11.88 -11.20 -12.36
CA PRO A 166 12.64 -12.45 -12.42
C PRO A 166 13.63 -12.65 -11.27
N ALA A 167 14.25 -11.59 -10.74
CA ALA A 167 15.19 -11.69 -9.62
C ALA A 167 14.55 -12.33 -8.38
N GLU A 168 13.40 -11.82 -7.94
CA GLU A 168 12.69 -12.34 -6.77
C GLU A 168 12.31 -13.82 -6.96
N LEU A 169 11.73 -14.16 -8.11
CA LEU A 169 11.37 -15.54 -8.45
C LEU A 169 12.59 -16.47 -8.49
N LEU A 170 13.71 -16.01 -9.04
CA LEU A 170 14.94 -16.77 -9.11
C LEU A 170 15.56 -17.00 -7.73
N LEU A 171 15.53 -16.03 -6.83
CA LEU A 171 16.07 -16.17 -5.48
C LEU A 171 15.37 -17.30 -4.71
N HIS A 172 14.04 -17.36 -4.79
CA HIS A 172 13.25 -18.36 -4.07
C HIS A 172 13.17 -19.71 -4.78
N TYR A 173 13.10 -19.73 -6.11
CA TYR A 173 12.73 -20.94 -6.85
C TYR A 173 13.70 -21.32 -7.98
N GLY A 174 14.59 -20.43 -8.40
CA GLY A 174 15.55 -20.71 -9.47
C GLY A 174 16.53 -21.83 -9.12
N THR A 175 16.96 -22.58 -10.13
CA THR A 175 18.07 -23.53 -9.97
C THR A 175 19.39 -22.78 -9.76
N ASP A 176 20.43 -23.47 -9.29
CA ASP A 176 21.74 -22.85 -9.10
C ASP A 176 22.31 -22.33 -10.42
N GLU A 177 22.10 -23.03 -11.54
CA GLU A 177 22.52 -22.57 -12.87
C GLU A 177 21.77 -21.30 -13.28
N GLN A 178 20.47 -21.23 -13.04
CA GLN A 178 19.66 -20.05 -13.35
C GLN A 178 20.06 -18.86 -12.49
N LYS A 179 20.28 -19.07 -11.18
CA LYS A 179 20.74 -18.04 -10.24
C LYS A 179 22.11 -17.49 -10.66
N ASN A 180 23.08 -18.37 -10.88
CA ASN A 180 24.44 -18.02 -11.29
C ASN A 180 24.48 -17.33 -12.67
N TYR A 181 23.54 -17.63 -13.56
CA TYR A 181 23.43 -16.96 -14.85
C TYR A 181 22.72 -15.60 -14.73
N TYR A 182 21.48 -15.57 -14.27
CA TYR A 182 20.65 -14.38 -14.39
C TYR A 182 20.92 -13.33 -13.32
N LEU A 183 21.10 -13.71 -12.04
CA LEU A 183 21.18 -12.73 -10.96
C LEU A 183 22.35 -11.73 -11.14
N PRO A 184 23.58 -12.15 -11.52
CA PRO A 184 24.66 -11.20 -11.78
C PRO A 184 24.41 -10.27 -12.96
N ARG A 185 23.68 -10.75 -13.97
CA ARG A 185 23.38 -9.94 -15.17
C ARG A 185 22.24 -8.95 -14.91
N LEU A 186 21.24 -9.35 -14.11
CA LEU A 186 20.16 -8.50 -13.65
C LEU A 186 20.69 -7.39 -12.72
N ALA A 187 21.61 -7.73 -11.81
CA ALA A 187 22.16 -6.79 -10.83
C ALA A 187 22.82 -5.56 -11.45
N ILE A 188 23.46 -5.72 -12.61
CA ILE A 188 24.15 -4.63 -13.34
C ILE A 188 23.32 -4.10 -14.51
N GLY A 189 22.06 -4.52 -14.65
CA GLY A 189 21.18 -4.10 -15.74
C GLY A 189 21.64 -4.51 -17.14
N LYS A 190 22.51 -5.53 -17.25
CA LYS A 190 22.83 -6.18 -18.53
C LYS A 190 21.60 -6.91 -19.06
N GLU A 191 20.88 -7.54 -18.14
CA GLU A 191 19.52 -7.99 -18.40
C GLU A 191 18.52 -6.99 -17.80
N ILE A 192 17.63 -6.44 -18.63
CA ILE A 192 16.48 -5.65 -18.18
C ILE A 192 15.27 -6.57 -18.17
N PRO A 193 14.71 -6.89 -16.99
CA PRO A 193 13.60 -7.80 -16.92
C PRO A 193 12.25 -7.12 -17.17
N CYS A 194 11.29 -7.90 -17.68
CA CYS A 194 9.87 -7.63 -17.53
C CYS A 194 9.12 -8.91 -17.14
N PHE A 195 7.89 -8.78 -16.65
CA PHE A 195 7.08 -9.93 -16.24
C PHE A 195 5.70 -9.93 -16.89
N ALA A 196 5.48 -10.89 -17.80
CA ALA A 196 4.29 -11.03 -18.61
C ALA A 196 3.29 -12.02 -18.01
N LEU A 197 2.44 -11.48 -17.14
CA LEU A 197 1.30 -12.19 -16.54
C LEU A 197 -0.02 -11.84 -17.24
N THR A 198 -0.33 -10.55 -17.34
CA THR A 198 -1.63 -10.06 -17.79
C THR A 198 -1.84 -10.25 -19.29
N ALA A 199 -3.01 -10.80 -19.63
CA ALA A 199 -3.45 -11.04 -21.01
C ALA A 199 -4.71 -10.19 -21.33
N PRO A 200 -5.13 -10.10 -22.60
CA PRO A 200 -6.40 -9.50 -22.99
C PRO A 200 -7.60 -10.05 -22.21
N GLU A 201 -7.67 -11.38 -22.06
CA GLU A 201 -8.81 -12.07 -21.43
C GLU A 201 -8.64 -12.32 -19.93
N ALA A 202 -7.42 -12.13 -19.38
CA ALA A 202 -7.11 -12.44 -17.98
C ALA A 202 -6.30 -11.33 -17.30
N GLY A 203 -6.91 -10.67 -16.31
CA GLY A 203 -6.31 -9.62 -15.49
C GLY A 203 -6.45 -9.92 -13.99
N SER A 204 -7.58 -9.55 -13.41
CA SER A 204 -7.91 -9.84 -12.01
C SER A 204 -7.99 -11.35 -11.73
N ASP A 205 -8.54 -12.12 -12.68
CA ASP A 205 -8.51 -13.58 -12.65
C ASP A 205 -7.28 -14.12 -13.38
N ALA A 206 -6.10 -13.87 -12.79
CA ALA A 206 -4.83 -14.30 -13.39
C ALA A 206 -4.63 -15.84 -13.39
N GLY A 207 -5.49 -16.59 -12.71
CA GLY A 207 -5.52 -18.05 -12.79
C GLY A 207 -6.15 -18.57 -14.09
N ALA A 208 -6.94 -17.74 -14.79
CA ALA A 208 -7.64 -18.07 -16.02
C ALA A 208 -6.88 -17.66 -17.29
N ILE A 209 -5.56 -17.55 -17.24
CA ILE A 209 -4.74 -17.24 -18.42
C ILE A 209 -4.96 -18.28 -19.54
N MET A 210 -5.07 -17.79 -20.77
CA MET A 210 -5.28 -18.60 -21.97
C MET A 210 -3.97 -18.87 -22.74
N ASP A 211 -2.90 -18.18 -22.38
CA ASP A 211 -1.56 -18.41 -22.93
C ASP A 211 -1.10 -19.82 -22.57
N PHE A 212 -0.56 -20.55 -23.54
CA PHE A 212 -0.27 -21.97 -23.36
C PHE A 212 1.07 -22.39 -23.95
N GLY A 213 1.57 -23.51 -23.44
CA GLY A 213 2.73 -24.21 -23.95
C GLY A 213 2.44 -25.68 -24.17
N ILE A 214 2.83 -26.24 -25.31
CA ILE A 214 2.74 -27.68 -25.59
C ILE A 214 4.14 -28.29 -25.51
N VAL A 215 4.34 -29.25 -24.60
CA VAL A 215 5.59 -30.00 -24.49
C VAL A 215 5.83 -30.76 -25.79
N CYS A 216 7.03 -30.65 -26.34
CA CYS A 216 7.41 -31.33 -27.58
C CYS A 216 8.93 -31.48 -27.68
N ARG A 217 9.40 -32.26 -28.66
CA ARG A 217 10.81 -32.23 -29.09
C ARG A 217 11.00 -31.20 -30.20
N GLY A 218 12.14 -30.54 -30.19
CA GLY A 218 12.50 -29.56 -31.21
C GLY A 218 13.99 -29.28 -31.27
N MET A 219 14.42 -28.61 -32.32
CA MET A 219 15.82 -28.25 -32.53
C MET A 219 16.18 -26.99 -31.77
N TYR A 220 17.21 -27.06 -30.93
CA TYR A 220 17.82 -25.91 -30.27
C TYR A 220 19.34 -26.02 -30.34
N GLN A 221 20.00 -24.97 -30.81
CA GLN A 221 21.47 -24.92 -31.00
C GLN A 221 22.02 -26.14 -31.78
N GLY A 222 21.29 -26.59 -32.80
CA GLY A 222 21.69 -27.72 -33.66
C GLY A 222 21.51 -29.10 -33.04
N LYS A 223 20.86 -29.22 -31.87
CA LYS A 223 20.53 -30.50 -31.23
C LYS A 223 19.03 -30.63 -31.02
N GLU A 224 18.50 -31.84 -31.16
CA GLU A 224 17.13 -32.13 -30.76
C GLU A 224 17.07 -32.22 -29.23
N VAL A 225 16.25 -31.38 -28.61
CA VAL A 225 16.07 -31.29 -27.17
C VAL A 225 14.59 -31.36 -26.81
N LEU A 226 14.30 -31.69 -25.55
CA LEU A 226 12.95 -31.54 -25.01
C LEU A 226 12.69 -30.05 -24.75
N GLY A 227 11.51 -29.58 -25.15
CA GLY A 227 11.11 -28.19 -24.99
C GLY A 227 9.60 -28.06 -24.99
N MET A 228 9.15 -26.85 -25.29
CA MET A 228 7.74 -26.50 -25.36
C MET A 228 7.52 -25.44 -26.44
N ARG A 229 6.40 -25.55 -27.15
CA ARG A 229 5.95 -24.54 -28.12
C ARG A 229 4.96 -23.61 -27.44
N LEU A 230 5.39 -22.37 -27.22
CA LEU A 230 4.65 -21.36 -26.50
C LEU A 230 3.86 -20.46 -27.46
N THR A 231 2.62 -20.17 -27.10
CA THR A 231 1.79 -19.14 -27.76
C THR A 231 1.20 -18.24 -26.69
N TRP A 232 1.42 -16.92 -26.83
CA TRP A 232 0.95 -15.93 -25.87
C TRP A 232 0.61 -14.59 -26.52
N ASP A 233 -0.27 -13.85 -25.86
CA ASP A 233 -0.59 -12.45 -26.13
C ASP A 233 -0.75 -11.70 -24.81
N LYS A 234 0.21 -10.85 -24.49
CA LYS A 234 0.32 -10.19 -23.18
C LYS A 234 0.27 -8.68 -23.37
N ARG A 235 -0.36 -8.00 -22.41
CA ARG A 235 -0.55 -6.54 -22.43
C ARG A 235 -0.24 -5.92 -21.08
N TYR A 236 0.02 -4.61 -21.10
CA TYR A 236 0.34 -3.81 -19.92
C TYR A 236 1.61 -4.25 -19.20
N ILE A 237 2.59 -4.77 -19.93
CA ILE A 237 3.82 -5.29 -19.34
C ILE A 237 4.81 -4.14 -19.17
N THR A 238 5.07 -3.76 -17.92
CA THR A 238 6.04 -2.73 -17.57
C THR A 238 7.45 -3.20 -17.94
N LEU A 239 8.26 -2.27 -18.46
CA LEU A 239 9.59 -2.48 -19.05
C LEU A 239 9.64 -3.29 -20.35
N ALA A 240 8.56 -3.95 -20.79
CA ALA A 240 8.58 -4.79 -22.00
C ALA A 240 9.24 -4.12 -23.23
N PRO A 241 8.94 -2.85 -23.60
CA PRO A 241 9.53 -2.24 -24.80
C PRO A 241 11.07 -2.24 -24.84
N VAL A 242 11.73 -2.30 -23.68
CA VAL A 242 13.18 -2.23 -23.52
C VAL A 242 13.75 -3.46 -22.79
N ALA A 243 12.92 -4.47 -22.52
CA ALA A 243 13.33 -5.66 -21.79
C ALA A 243 14.26 -6.51 -22.67
N THR A 244 15.25 -7.14 -22.04
CA THR A 244 16.13 -8.12 -22.68
C THR A 244 15.76 -9.56 -22.29
N VAL A 245 15.13 -9.74 -21.12
CA VAL A 245 14.60 -11.02 -20.63
C VAL A 245 13.13 -10.88 -20.21
N LEU A 246 12.32 -11.84 -20.64
CA LEU A 246 10.89 -11.92 -20.40
C LEU A 246 10.61 -13.05 -19.39
N GLY A 247 10.11 -12.72 -18.21
CA GLY A 247 9.39 -13.68 -17.38
C GLY A 247 8.00 -13.91 -17.93
N LEU A 248 7.65 -15.15 -18.28
CA LEU A 248 6.38 -15.47 -18.93
C LEU A 248 5.59 -16.49 -18.11
N ALA A 249 4.33 -16.17 -17.84
CA ALA A 249 3.36 -17.08 -17.23
C ALA A 249 2.39 -17.63 -18.30
N PHE A 250 2.26 -18.96 -18.34
CA PHE A 250 1.41 -19.69 -19.30
C PHE A 250 0.95 -21.02 -18.68
N ARG A 251 -0.07 -21.65 -19.25
CA ARG A 251 -0.51 -23.00 -18.86
C ARG A 251 0.21 -24.06 -19.71
N LEU A 252 0.86 -25.01 -19.06
CA LEU A 252 1.65 -26.04 -19.74
C LEU A 252 0.83 -27.31 -19.96
N TYR A 253 0.90 -27.87 -21.16
CA TYR A 253 0.27 -29.14 -21.53
C TYR A 253 1.28 -30.13 -22.10
N ASP A 254 1.11 -31.41 -21.78
CA ASP A 254 1.94 -32.53 -22.23
C ASP A 254 1.07 -33.66 -22.84
N PRO A 255 0.47 -33.43 -24.02
CA PRO A 255 -0.43 -34.41 -24.66
C PRO A 255 0.28 -35.70 -25.07
N ASP A 256 1.60 -35.65 -25.26
CA ASP A 256 2.41 -36.81 -25.67
C ASP A 256 3.07 -37.52 -24.46
N HIS A 257 2.74 -37.11 -23.23
CA HIS A 257 3.22 -37.71 -21.98
C HIS A 257 4.76 -37.81 -21.88
N LEU A 258 5.46 -36.79 -22.37
CA LEU A 258 6.93 -36.74 -22.39
C LEU A 258 7.53 -36.41 -21.02
N LEU A 259 6.74 -35.82 -20.12
CA LEU A 259 7.12 -35.37 -18.79
C LEU A 259 6.38 -36.10 -17.66
N GLY A 260 5.26 -36.75 -17.94
CA GLY A 260 4.46 -37.48 -16.96
C GLY A 260 3.16 -38.03 -17.53
N GLN A 261 2.28 -38.54 -16.67
CA GLN A 261 0.99 -39.13 -17.07
C GLN A 261 -0.14 -38.08 -17.20
N GLU A 262 0.06 -36.86 -16.71
CA GLU A 262 -0.93 -35.79 -16.75
C GLU A 262 -0.77 -34.96 -18.02
N GLU A 263 -1.88 -34.68 -18.72
CA GLU A 263 -1.86 -33.84 -19.92
C GLU A 263 -1.87 -32.34 -19.59
N ASP A 264 -2.60 -31.91 -18.57
CA ASP A 264 -2.62 -30.51 -18.10
C ASP A 264 -1.73 -30.39 -16.87
N LEU A 265 -0.60 -29.73 -17.05
CA LEU A 265 0.42 -29.60 -16.00
C LEU A 265 0.25 -28.34 -15.17
N GLY A 266 -0.72 -27.48 -15.48
CA GLY A 266 -1.00 -26.23 -14.75
C GLY A 266 -0.12 -25.03 -15.14
N ILE A 267 -0.25 -23.95 -14.38
CA ILE A 267 0.44 -22.68 -14.66
C ILE A 267 1.94 -22.84 -14.40
N THR A 268 2.75 -22.49 -15.38
CA THR A 268 4.22 -22.59 -15.34
C THR A 268 4.84 -21.24 -15.69
N LEU A 269 6.01 -20.97 -15.11
CA LEU A 269 6.78 -19.75 -15.37
C LEU A 269 8.09 -20.11 -16.07
N CYS A 270 8.48 -19.34 -17.09
CA CYS A 270 9.79 -19.46 -17.72
C CYS A 270 10.46 -18.10 -17.93
N LEU A 271 11.77 -18.12 -18.17
CA LEU A 271 12.55 -16.96 -18.61
C LEU A 271 12.93 -17.10 -20.08
N VAL A 272 12.50 -16.15 -20.91
CA VAL A 272 12.71 -16.15 -22.36
C VAL A 272 13.52 -14.91 -22.75
N PRO A 273 14.71 -15.04 -23.35
CA PRO A 273 15.40 -13.91 -23.97
C PRO A 273 14.51 -13.26 -25.03
N THR A 274 14.40 -11.95 -25.00
CA THR A 274 13.50 -11.20 -25.91
C THR A 274 13.96 -11.17 -27.36
N ASN A 275 15.24 -11.49 -27.61
CA ASN A 275 15.79 -11.69 -28.95
C ASN A 275 15.61 -13.12 -29.48
N HIS A 276 14.97 -14.01 -28.71
CA HIS A 276 14.71 -15.39 -29.13
C HIS A 276 13.75 -15.41 -30.32
N PRO A 277 13.99 -16.23 -31.37
CA PRO A 277 13.18 -16.23 -32.59
C PRO A 277 11.68 -16.43 -32.31
N GLY A 278 10.85 -15.54 -32.87
CA GLY A 278 9.39 -15.58 -32.72
C GLY A 278 8.84 -14.77 -31.54
N VAL A 279 9.70 -14.20 -30.68
CA VAL A 279 9.28 -13.22 -29.66
C VAL A 279 9.06 -11.86 -30.33
N GLU A 280 7.87 -11.29 -30.15
CA GLU A 280 7.51 -9.95 -30.62
C GLU A 280 7.40 -8.97 -29.44
N ILE A 281 8.17 -7.88 -29.49
CA ILE A 281 8.28 -6.87 -28.43
C ILE A 281 8.65 -5.49 -29.00
N GLY A 282 8.76 -4.45 -28.15
CA GLY A 282 9.24 -3.11 -28.51
C GLY A 282 8.15 -2.05 -28.71
N ARG A 283 6.91 -2.47 -28.97
CA ARG A 283 5.76 -1.54 -29.03
C ARG A 283 5.42 -0.99 -27.64
N ARG A 284 4.83 0.21 -27.58
CA ARG A 284 4.51 0.91 -26.33
C ARG A 284 3.01 1.12 -26.14
N HIS A 285 2.58 1.05 -24.89
CA HIS A 285 1.34 1.64 -24.39
C HIS A 285 1.63 2.99 -23.72
N LEU A 286 0.62 3.84 -23.57
CA LEU A 286 0.71 5.15 -22.94
C LEU A 286 -0.24 5.20 -21.72
N PRO A 287 0.21 4.80 -20.51
CA PRO A 287 -0.63 4.76 -19.32
C PRO A 287 -0.80 6.17 -18.77
N LEU A 288 -1.91 6.84 -19.11
CA LEU A 288 -2.27 8.17 -18.60
C LEU A 288 -1.14 9.21 -18.73
N MET A 289 -0.47 9.21 -19.89
CA MET A 289 0.67 10.08 -20.21
C MET A 289 1.96 9.82 -19.41
N LEU A 290 2.00 8.80 -18.55
CA LEU A 290 3.21 8.45 -17.79
C LEU A 290 4.29 7.88 -18.72
N ALA A 291 5.52 8.31 -18.48
CA ALA A 291 6.67 8.06 -19.37
C ALA A 291 7.34 6.70 -19.15
N PHE A 292 7.05 5.99 -18.05
CA PHE A 292 7.65 4.68 -17.81
C PHE A 292 7.33 3.70 -18.95
N MET A 293 8.28 2.81 -19.25
CA MET A 293 8.13 1.85 -20.34
C MET A 293 7.03 0.85 -20.02
N ASN A 294 6.05 0.72 -20.91
CA ASN A 294 4.98 -0.26 -20.82
C ASN A 294 4.59 -0.68 -22.24
N GLY A 295 4.33 -1.97 -22.47
CA GLY A 295 4.02 -2.47 -23.80
C GLY A 295 3.43 -3.88 -23.82
N PRO A 296 3.03 -4.38 -25.00
CA PRO A 296 2.64 -5.76 -25.18
C PRO A 296 3.84 -6.67 -25.46
N THR A 297 3.67 -7.97 -25.24
CA THR A 297 4.58 -9.01 -25.74
C THR A 297 3.76 -10.12 -26.38
N GLN A 298 4.23 -10.66 -27.51
CA GLN A 298 3.50 -11.66 -28.28
C GLN A 298 4.45 -12.75 -28.78
N GLY A 299 3.89 -13.92 -29.03
CA GLY A 299 4.61 -15.02 -29.65
C GLY A 299 3.65 -16.10 -30.09
N LYS A 300 3.91 -16.70 -31.24
CA LYS A 300 3.10 -17.78 -31.79
C LYS A 300 4.00 -18.95 -32.16
N ASP A 301 3.72 -20.10 -31.55
CA ASP A 301 4.46 -21.34 -31.80
C ASP A 301 5.99 -21.21 -31.59
N VAL A 302 6.38 -20.48 -30.54
CA VAL A 302 7.79 -20.23 -30.21
C VAL A 302 8.35 -21.43 -29.45
N PHE A 303 9.33 -22.13 -30.03
CA PHE A 303 9.99 -23.24 -29.37
C PHE A 303 10.95 -22.75 -28.29
N VAL A 304 10.75 -23.18 -27.05
CA VAL A 304 11.57 -22.85 -25.88
C VAL A 304 12.08 -24.14 -25.22
N PRO A 305 13.39 -24.25 -24.91
CA PRO A 305 13.93 -25.40 -24.20
C PRO A 305 13.30 -25.59 -22.81
N ILE A 306 13.11 -26.84 -22.38
CA ILE A 306 12.35 -27.13 -21.16
C ILE A 306 13.08 -26.63 -19.89
N GLU A 307 14.41 -26.53 -19.94
CA GLU A 307 15.25 -26.02 -18.86
C GLU A 307 15.05 -24.52 -18.55
N TRP A 308 14.32 -23.79 -19.40
CA TRP A 308 13.98 -22.38 -19.16
C TRP A 308 12.84 -22.18 -18.16
N ILE A 309 12.14 -23.25 -17.77
CA ILE A 309 11.18 -23.23 -16.66
C ILE A 309 11.92 -22.79 -15.39
N ILE A 310 11.40 -21.79 -14.69
CA ILE A 310 12.01 -21.29 -13.44
C ILE A 310 11.99 -22.41 -12.40
N GLY A 311 13.17 -22.77 -11.88
CA GLY A 311 13.34 -23.91 -10.97
C GLY A 311 13.34 -25.28 -11.64
N GLY A 312 13.34 -25.32 -12.97
CA GLY A 312 13.42 -26.52 -13.79
C GLY A 312 12.11 -27.30 -13.87
N VAL A 313 12.17 -28.45 -14.54
CA VAL A 313 11.01 -29.32 -14.82
C VAL A 313 10.25 -29.74 -13.56
N SER A 314 10.95 -29.86 -12.41
CA SER A 314 10.35 -30.22 -11.11
C SER A 314 9.38 -29.16 -10.56
N ARG A 315 9.46 -27.92 -11.06
CA ARG A 315 8.60 -26.79 -10.66
C ARG A 315 7.49 -26.48 -11.66
N ARG A 316 7.33 -27.28 -12.72
CA ARG A 316 6.19 -27.15 -13.64
C ARG A 316 4.87 -27.22 -12.86
N GLY A 317 3.89 -26.42 -13.28
CA GLY A 317 2.58 -26.35 -12.63
C GLY A 317 2.51 -25.55 -11.33
N GLN A 318 3.65 -25.21 -10.71
CA GLN A 318 3.70 -24.48 -9.44
C GLN A 318 3.74 -22.95 -9.64
N GLY A 319 3.59 -22.47 -10.88
CA GLY A 319 3.76 -21.07 -11.22
C GLY A 319 2.76 -20.15 -10.52
N TRP A 320 1.53 -20.60 -10.30
CA TRP A 320 0.52 -19.81 -9.61
C TRP A 320 0.89 -19.56 -8.14
N LYS A 321 1.27 -20.60 -7.39
CA LYS A 321 1.84 -20.48 -6.06
C LYS A 321 3.02 -19.52 -6.00
N MET A 322 3.98 -19.67 -6.91
CA MET A 322 5.17 -18.80 -6.99
C MET A 322 4.77 -17.32 -7.16
N LEU A 323 3.79 -17.03 -8.03
CA LEU A 323 3.28 -15.67 -8.23
C LEU A 323 2.61 -15.09 -6.99
N MET A 324 1.79 -15.87 -6.29
CA MET A 324 1.08 -15.39 -5.11
C MET A 324 2.04 -15.04 -3.96
N GLU A 325 3.10 -15.84 -3.77
CA GLU A 325 4.12 -15.56 -2.75
C GLU A 325 4.92 -14.29 -3.08
N CYS A 326 5.42 -14.12 -4.31
CA CYS A 326 6.21 -12.94 -4.69
C CYS A 326 5.37 -11.64 -4.78
N LEU A 327 4.10 -11.72 -5.19
CA LEU A 327 3.20 -10.56 -5.23
C LEU A 327 2.96 -9.96 -3.85
N ALA A 328 2.91 -10.77 -2.79
CA ALA A 328 2.71 -10.29 -1.42
C ALA A 328 3.86 -9.38 -0.94
N VAL A 329 5.10 -9.71 -1.32
CA VAL A 329 6.28 -8.89 -1.02
C VAL A 329 6.22 -7.56 -1.77
N GLY A 330 5.95 -7.59 -3.08
CA GLY A 330 5.81 -6.37 -3.90
C GLY A 330 4.78 -5.39 -3.34
N ARG A 331 3.60 -5.88 -2.98
CA ARG A 331 2.50 -5.11 -2.36
C ARG A 331 2.86 -4.45 -1.03
N SER A 332 3.86 -4.98 -0.32
CA SER A 332 4.32 -4.47 0.97
C SER A 332 5.26 -3.27 0.83
N ILE A 333 5.87 -3.09 -0.35
CA ILE A 333 7.00 -2.17 -0.55
C ILE A 333 6.67 -1.10 -1.60
N SER A 334 6.29 -1.54 -2.81
CA SER A 334 6.27 -0.76 -4.05
C SER A 334 5.20 0.35 -4.05
N LEU A 335 3.92 -0.04 -4.16
CA LEU A 335 2.81 0.91 -4.16
C LEU A 335 2.62 1.65 -2.82
N PRO A 336 2.87 1.03 -1.64
CA PRO A 336 2.97 1.75 -0.38
C PRO A 336 3.98 2.91 -0.40
N ALA A 337 5.19 2.70 -0.95
CA ALA A 337 6.19 3.76 -1.06
C ALA A 337 5.66 4.96 -1.87
N LEU A 338 5.15 4.71 -3.08
CA LEU A 338 4.61 5.78 -3.94
C LEU A 338 3.40 6.50 -3.31
N SER A 339 2.55 5.77 -2.60
CA SER A 339 1.40 6.35 -1.89
C SER A 339 1.86 7.30 -0.80
N THR A 340 2.87 6.90 -0.02
CA THR A 340 3.46 7.75 1.02
C THR A 340 4.18 8.96 0.44
N THR A 341 4.87 8.82 -0.70
CA THR A 341 5.45 9.94 -1.44
C THR A 341 4.39 10.98 -1.83
N CYS A 342 3.23 10.54 -2.34
CA CYS A 342 2.13 11.47 -2.66
C CYS A 342 1.69 12.25 -1.41
N GLY A 343 1.65 11.58 -0.25
CA GLY A 343 1.44 12.20 1.06
C GLY A 343 2.46 13.29 1.36
N LYS A 344 3.75 12.94 1.34
CA LYS A 344 4.86 13.87 1.63
C LYS A 344 4.89 15.06 0.67
N LEU A 345 4.70 14.81 -0.63
CA LEU A 345 4.63 15.84 -1.67
C LEU A 345 3.50 16.83 -1.40
N ALA A 346 2.27 16.36 -1.19
CA ALA A 346 1.12 17.21 -0.88
C ALA A 346 1.30 17.95 0.46
N PHE A 347 1.87 17.29 1.47
CA PHE A 347 2.14 17.90 2.77
C PHE A 347 3.08 19.11 2.64
N LEU A 348 4.19 18.92 1.93
CA LEU A 348 5.23 19.94 1.79
C LEU A 348 4.80 21.06 0.84
N SER A 349 4.20 20.71 -0.29
CA SER A 349 3.86 21.70 -1.32
C SER A 349 2.60 22.49 -0.98
N THR A 350 1.45 21.83 -0.84
CA THR A 350 0.15 22.47 -0.59
C THR A 350 0.09 23.18 0.75
N GLY A 351 0.82 22.70 1.77
CA GLY A 351 0.93 23.38 3.06
C GLY A 351 1.60 24.75 2.93
N ALA A 352 2.72 24.80 2.22
CA ALA A 352 3.41 26.06 1.94
C ALA A 352 2.57 26.95 1.02
N TYR A 353 1.98 26.40 -0.04
CA TYR A 353 1.13 27.14 -0.96
C TYR A 353 -0.05 27.79 -0.24
N ALA A 354 -0.76 27.05 0.62
CA ALA A 354 -1.90 27.57 1.36
C ALA A 354 -1.52 28.72 2.32
N ARG A 355 -0.32 28.67 2.88
CA ARG A 355 0.22 29.74 3.73
C ARG A 355 0.57 31.00 2.93
N LEU A 356 1.11 30.81 1.72
CA LEU A 356 1.63 31.88 0.88
C LEU A 356 0.53 32.54 0.04
N ARG A 357 -0.40 31.75 -0.51
CA ARG A 357 -1.49 32.24 -1.36
C ARG A 357 -2.48 33.05 -0.52
N LYS A 358 -2.81 34.26 -0.99
CA LYS A 358 -3.78 35.15 -0.34
C LYS A 358 -5.04 35.31 -1.18
N GLN A 359 -6.21 35.23 -0.56
CA GLN A 359 -7.51 35.63 -1.10
C GLN A 359 -8.28 36.39 -0.01
N PHE A 360 -9.12 37.33 -0.42
CA PHE A 360 -9.85 38.19 0.53
C PHE A 360 -8.92 38.85 1.57
N ASN A 361 -7.71 39.23 1.14
CA ASN A 361 -6.65 39.86 1.94
C ASN A 361 -6.04 39.03 3.08
N VAL A 362 -6.28 37.72 3.14
CA VAL A 362 -5.70 36.80 4.14
C VAL A 362 -5.10 35.58 3.46
N PRO A 363 -4.12 34.89 4.09
CA PRO A 363 -3.68 33.56 3.64
C PRO A 363 -4.86 32.60 3.51
N ILE A 364 -4.89 31.77 2.46
CA ILE A 364 -5.98 30.81 2.27
C ILE A 364 -5.99 29.72 3.35
N ALA A 365 -4.84 29.45 3.97
CA ALA A 365 -4.73 28.57 5.13
C ALA A 365 -5.58 29.02 6.34
N ASN A 366 -6.07 30.26 6.38
CA ASN A 366 -6.92 30.75 7.46
C ASN A 366 -8.41 30.45 7.24
N PHE A 367 -8.82 29.87 6.10
CA PHE A 367 -10.20 29.49 5.85
C PHE A 367 -10.45 28.07 6.34
N GLU A 368 -11.48 27.86 7.16
CA GLU A 368 -11.81 26.54 7.73
C GLU A 368 -12.06 25.46 6.68
N GLY A 369 -12.65 25.81 5.53
CA GLY A 369 -12.83 24.85 4.42
C GLY A 369 -11.51 24.40 3.78
N VAL A 370 -10.50 25.27 3.74
CA VAL A 370 -9.13 24.90 3.31
C VAL A 370 -8.45 24.08 4.41
N GLU A 371 -8.64 24.46 5.67
CA GLU A 371 -8.12 23.72 6.83
C GLU A 371 -8.63 22.27 6.86
N GLU A 372 -9.91 22.03 6.55
CA GLU A 372 -10.47 20.67 6.46
C GLU A 372 -9.71 19.81 5.43
N ALA A 373 -9.46 20.34 4.23
CA ALA A 373 -8.69 19.67 3.19
C ALA A 373 -7.23 19.43 3.62
N LEU A 374 -6.57 20.44 4.19
CA LEU A 374 -5.19 20.33 4.70
C LEU A 374 -5.08 19.30 5.84
N SER A 375 -6.08 19.20 6.71
CA SER A 375 -6.09 18.22 7.81
C SER A 375 -6.13 16.78 7.30
N THR A 376 -6.82 16.56 6.17
CA THR A 376 -6.85 15.28 5.47
C THR A 376 -5.46 14.92 4.96
N VAL A 377 -4.76 15.88 4.35
CA VAL A 377 -3.37 15.71 3.89
C VAL A 377 -2.45 15.40 5.06
N ALA A 378 -2.49 16.21 6.12
CA ALA A 378 -1.63 16.09 7.29
C ALA A 378 -1.80 14.76 8.02
N GLY A 379 -3.04 14.41 8.36
CA GLY A 379 -3.35 13.20 9.10
C GLY A 379 -3.04 11.92 8.33
N TYR A 380 -3.43 11.84 7.05
CA TYR A 380 -3.15 10.64 6.26
C TYR A 380 -1.67 10.50 5.89
N THR A 381 -0.90 11.59 5.77
CA THR A 381 0.55 11.50 5.54
C THR A 381 1.26 10.78 6.69
N TYR A 382 0.91 11.09 7.94
CA TYR A 382 1.45 10.38 9.12
C TYR A 382 1.06 8.90 9.10
N LEU A 383 -0.21 8.60 8.80
CA LEU A 383 -0.71 7.23 8.73
C LEU A 383 -0.02 6.40 7.62
N LEU A 384 0.22 7.02 6.46
CA LEU A 384 0.93 6.40 5.34
C LEU A 384 2.36 6.03 5.71
N GLU A 385 3.12 6.94 6.33
CA GLU A 385 4.50 6.66 6.76
C GLU A 385 4.54 5.58 7.86
N SER A 386 3.61 5.65 8.82
CA SER A 386 3.47 4.64 9.88
C SER A 386 3.22 3.24 9.30
N CYS A 387 2.29 3.12 8.34
CA CYS A 387 1.97 1.84 7.71
C CYS A 387 3.11 1.34 6.82
N ARG A 388 3.71 2.23 6.01
CA ARG A 388 4.82 1.89 5.10
C ARG A 388 5.97 1.23 5.85
N THR A 389 6.46 1.90 6.88
CA THR A 389 7.61 1.44 7.68
C THR A 389 7.28 0.16 8.46
N PHE A 390 6.07 0.07 9.02
CA PHE A 390 5.62 -1.12 9.75
C PHE A 390 5.53 -2.36 8.86
N THR A 391 4.95 -2.24 7.66
CA THR A 391 4.81 -3.36 6.72
C THR A 391 6.15 -3.74 6.09
N ALA A 392 6.99 -2.78 5.71
CA ALA A 392 8.34 -3.07 5.21
C ALA A 392 9.21 -3.78 6.25
N GLY A 393 9.13 -3.34 7.52
CA GLY A 393 9.82 -3.99 8.63
C GLY A 393 9.42 -5.45 8.86
N ALA A 394 8.18 -5.82 8.54
CA ALA A 394 7.76 -7.22 8.57
C ALA A 394 8.54 -8.07 7.57
N VAL A 395 8.70 -7.55 6.34
CA VAL A 395 9.47 -8.23 5.28
C VAL A 395 10.94 -8.38 5.70
N ASP A 396 11.52 -7.36 6.35
CA ASP A 396 12.90 -7.42 6.86
C ASP A 396 13.08 -8.46 7.98
N MET A 397 12.02 -8.78 8.72
CA MET A 397 11.98 -9.91 9.66
C MET A 397 11.76 -11.27 8.97
N ALA A 398 11.90 -11.35 7.64
CA ALA A 398 11.66 -12.51 6.80
C ALA A 398 10.21 -13.05 6.87
N VAL A 399 9.26 -12.21 7.28
CA VAL A 399 7.83 -12.53 7.23
C VAL A 399 7.33 -12.29 5.80
N ARG A 400 6.43 -13.13 5.31
CA ARG A 400 5.72 -12.92 4.03
C ARG A 400 4.27 -12.47 4.30
N PRO A 401 4.02 -11.20 4.67
CA PRO A 401 2.75 -10.77 5.25
C PRO A 401 1.62 -10.66 4.20
N SER A 402 1.09 -11.79 3.72
CA SER A 402 0.10 -11.86 2.63
C SER A 402 -1.11 -10.94 2.84
N THR A 403 -1.77 -11.07 4.00
CA THR A 403 -2.98 -10.29 4.32
C THR A 403 -2.63 -8.84 4.64
N ALA A 404 -1.61 -8.59 5.45
CA ALA A 404 -1.18 -7.22 5.78
C ALA A 404 -0.68 -6.44 4.55
N SER A 405 -0.04 -7.10 3.57
CA SER A 405 0.33 -6.47 2.30
C SER A 405 -0.88 -6.00 1.49
N ALA A 406 -1.97 -6.78 1.50
CA ALA A 406 -3.22 -6.42 0.85
C ALA A 406 -3.90 -5.23 1.54
N ILE A 407 -3.87 -5.20 2.88
CA ILE A 407 -4.33 -4.07 3.69
C ILE A 407 -3.56 -2.80 3.32
N ALA A 408 -2.21 -2.87 3.35
CA ALA A 408 -1.33 -1.76 3.01
C ALA A 408 -1.60 -1.27 1.58
N LYS A 409 -1.56 -2.15 0.58
CA LYS A 409 -1.79 -1.80 -0.82
C LYS A 409 -3.14 -1.10 -1.03
N TYR A 410 -4.23 -1.70 -0.54
CA TYR A 410 -5.57 -1.14 -0.74
C TYR A 410 -5.73 0.21 -0.04
N HIS A 411 -5.48 0.26 1.26
CA HIS A 411 -5.77 1.46 2.04
C HIS A 411 -4.83 2.62 1.72
N MET A 412 -3.54 2.35 1.52
CA MET A 412 -2.57 3.41 1.26
C MET A 412 -2.80 4.06 -0.11
N THR A 413 -3.13 3.28 -1.14
CA THR A 413 -3.44 3.85 -2.47
C THR A 413 -4.76 4.64 -2.49
N GLU A 414 -5.78 4.20 -1.73
CA GLU A 414 -7.01 5.00 -1.54
C GLU A 414 -6.76 6.27 -0.72
N MET A 415 -5.90 6.23 0.30
CA MET A 415 -5.49 7.42 1.05
C MET A 415 -4.74 8.40 0.15
N ALA A 416 -3.80 7.92 -0.66
CA ALA A 416 -3.09 8.76 -1.64
C ALA A 416 -4.06 9.44 -2.61
N ARG A 417 -5.08 8.73 -3.12
CA ARG A 417 -6.15 9.36 -3.93
C ARG A 417 -6.83 10.51 -3.20
N LYS A 418 -7.21 10.31 -1.94
CA LYS A 418 -7.87 11.35 -1.12
C LYS A 418 -6.95 12.54 -0.88
N ILE A 419 -5.69 12.29 -0.53
CA ILE A 419 -4.69 13.33 -0.29
C ILE A 419 -4.48 14.19 -1.54
N VAL A 420 -4.20 13.55 -2.68
CA VAL A 420 -3.92 14.31 -3.91
C VAL A 420 -5.16 15.06 -4.38
N SER A 421 -6.36 14.48 -4.24
CA SER A 421 -7.60 15.20 -4.56
C SER A 421 -7.79 16.45 -3.67
N ALA A 422 -7.60 16.31 -2.34
CA ALA A 422 -7.67 17.44 -1.41
C ALA A 422 -6.59 18.50 -1.71
N ALA A 423 -5.39 18.08 -2.10
CA ALA A 423 -4.32 18.99 -2.50
C ALA A 423 -4.69 19.78 -3.76
N MET A 424 -5.21 19.10 -4.79
CA MET A 424 -5.69 19.72 -6.02
C MET A 424 -6.81 20.73 -5.75
N ASP A 425 -7.74 20.43 -4.83
CA ASP A 425 -8.82 21.35 -4.44
C ASP A 425 -8.29 22.64 -3.80
N VAL A 426 -7.25 22.55 -2.96
CA VAL A 426 -6.62 23.71 -2.30
C VAL A 426 -5.80 24.55 -3.28
N GLU A 427 -5.09 23.90 -4.19
CA GLU A 427 -4.25 24.54 -5.21
C GLU A 427 -5.10 25.19 -6.32
N GLY A 428 -6.30 24.67 -6.55
CA GLY A 428 -7.27 25.20 -7.49
C GLY A 428 -6.70 25.33 -8.90
N GLY A 429 -6.75 26.55 -9.45
CA GLY A 429 -6.23 26.83 -10.78
C GLY A 429 -4.76 26.44 -10.96
N HIS A 430 -3.92 26.61 -9.94
CA HIS A 430 -2.49 26.28 -10.02
C HIS A 430 -2.27 24.77 -10.25
N GLY A 431 -3.00 23.93 -9.49
CA GLY A 431 -2.86 22.48 -9.57
C GLY A 431 -3.28 21.86 -10.91
N ILE A 432 -4.16 22.52 -11.68
CA ILE A 432 -4.67 22.00 -12.95
C ILE A 432 -3.95 22.53 -14.21
N GLN A 433 -3.04 23.50 -14.07
CA GLN A 433 -2.25 24.00 -15.19
C GLN A 433 -0.96 23.18 -15.32
N MET A 434 -0.81 22.45 -16.43
CA MET A 434 0.40 21.67 -16.70
C MET A 434 1.58 22.57 -17.04
N GLY A 435 2.76 22.28 -16.51
CA GLY A 435 4.01 22.98 -16.80
C GLY A 435 5.10 22.68 -15.77
N PRO A 436 6.34 23.14 -15.97
CA PRO A 436 7.43 22.96 -15.00
C PRO A 436 7.16 23.49 -13.60
N ARG A 437 6.27 24.47 -13.43
CA ARG A 437 5.87 25.01 -12.12
C ARG A 437 4.89 24.08 -11.37
N ASN A 438 4.26 23.14 -12.06
CA ASN A 438 3.28 22.23 -11.46
C ASN A 438 3.95 20.99 -10.89
N TYR A 439 3.84 20.83 -9.56
CA TYR A 439 4.41 19.72 -8.82
C TYR A 439 3.40 18.62 -8.44
N LEU A 440 2.10 18.77 -8.71
CA LEU A 440 1.06 17.78 -8.29
C LEU A 440 0.46 16.98 -9.44
N ALA A 441 0.40 17.54 -10.64
CA ALA A 441 -0.39 16.97 -11.73
C ALA A 441 0.08 15.56 -12.12
N ASN A 442 1.40 15.32 -12.16
CA ASN A 442 1.94 13.99 -12.47
C ASN A 442 1.60 12.97 -11.37
N ALA A 443 1.58 13.37 -10.10
CA ALA A 443 1.11 12.52 -9.01
C ALA A 443 -0.39 12.20 -9.17
N TYR A 444 -1.21 13.19 -9.53
CA TYR A 444 -2.65 13.00 -9.81
C TYR A 444 -2.89 12.04 -10.98
N LEU A 445 -2.16 12.19 -12.09
CA LEU A 445 -2.23 11.29 -13.24
C LEU A 445 -1.82 9.85 -12.93
N ALA A 446 -0.93 9.65 -11.95
CA ALA A 446 -0.47 8.33 -11.54
C ALA A 446 -1.46 7.56 -10.64
N ILE A 447 -2.36 8.25 -9.93
CA ILE A 447 -3.28 7.62 -8.96
C ILE A 447 -4.11 6.48 -9.57
N PRO A 448 -4.73 6.60 -10.76
CA PRO A 448 -5.53 5.51 -11.32
C PRO A 448 -4.73 4.25 -11.63
N VAL A 449 -3.41 4.37 -11.85
CA VAL A 449 -2.54 3.20 -12.07
C VAL A 449 -2.37 2.43 -10.76
N SER A 450 -2.01 3.10 -9.66
CA SER A 450 -1.70 2.45 -8.38
C SER A 450 -2.89 1.69 -7.77
N ILE A 451 -4.10 2.19 -7.96
CA ILE A 451 -5.33 1.56 -7.45
C ILE A 451 -5.73 0.32 -8.27
N THR A 452 -5.21 0.20 -9.50
CA THR A 452 -5.60 -0.82 -10.49
C THR A 452 -4.61 -1.99 -10.55
N VAL A 453 -3.31 -1.69 -10.54
CA VAL A 453 -2.25 -2.70 -10.69
C VAL A 453 -1.99 -3.46 -9.38
N GLU A 454 -1.23 -4.56 -9.48
CA GLU A 454 -0.91 -5.49 -8.37
C GLU A 454 -2.15 -6.08 -7.65
N GLY A 455 -3.27 -6.16 -8.37
CA GLY A 455 -4.58 -6.53 -7.83
C GLY A 455 -5.42 -5.28 -7.59
N ALA A 456 -6.43 -5.09 -8.44
CA ALA A 456 -7.32 -3.94 -8.36
C ALA A 456 -7.94 -3.82 -6.97
N ASN A 457 -8.02 -2.60 -6.45
CA ASN A 457 -8.51 -2.32 -5.10
C ASN A 457 -9.88 -2.94 -4.80
N ILE A 458 -10.76 -3.04 -5.80
CA ILE A 458 -12.07 -3.69 -5.71
C ILE A 458 -11.92 -5.18 -5.33
N LEU A 459 -11.03 -5.91 -6.00
CA LEU A 459 -10.75 -7.31 -5.72
C LEU A 459 -9.99 -7.47 -4.41
N THR A 460 -8.96 -6.64 -4.19
CA THR A 460 -8.14 -6.69 -2.98
C THR A 460 -8.99 -6.52 -1.72
N ARG A 461 -9.88 -5.53 -1.71
CA ARG A 461 -10.79 -5.29 -0.58
C ARG A 461 -11.81 -6.42 -0.40
N SER A 462 -12.43 -6.87 -1.48
CA SER A 462 -13.61 -7.74 -1.38
C SER A 462 -13.28 -9.23 -1.21
N LEU A 463 -12.15 -9.68 -1.79
CA LEU A 463 -11.76 -11.08 -1.86
C LEU A 463 -10.48 -11.39 -1.07
N ILE A 464 -9.46 -10.54 -1.12
CA ILE A 464 -8.15 -10.84 -0.53
C ILE A 464 -8.13 -10.57 0.98
N ILE A 465 -8.37 -9.32 1.39
CA ILE A 465 -8.15 -8.86 2.77
C ILE A 465 -8.89 -9.74 3.79
N PHE A 466 -10.18 -9.98 3.57
CA PHE A 466 -10.97 -10.81 4.49
C PHE A 466 -11.13 -12.24 4.01
N GLY A 467 -11.32 -12.51 2.72
CA GLY A 467 -11.54 -13.90 2.25
C GLY A 467 -10.37 -14.81 2.59
N GLN A 468 -9.14 -14.40 2.23
CA GLN A 468 -7.93 -15.12 2.58
C GLN A 468 -7.52 -14.85 4.04
N GLY A 469 -7.64 -13.60 4.49
CA GLY A 469 -7.29 -13.21 5.85
C GLY A 469 -8.10 -13.94 6.93
N ALA A 470 -9.41 -14.10 6.78
CA ALA A 470 -10.24 -14.81 7.74
C ALA A 470 -9.93 -16.31 7.80
N VAL A 471 -9.63 -16.96 6.67
CA VAL A 471 -9.24 -18.38 6.68
C VAL A 471 -7.89 -18.57 7.36
N ARG A 472 -6.91 -17.71 7.05
CA ARG A 472 -5.53 -17.87 7.53
C ARG A 472 -5.32 -17.36 8.96
N CYS A 473 -5.90 -16.21 9.28
CA CYS A 473 -5.64 -15.50 10.53
C CYS A 473 -6.59 -15.94 11.65
N HIS A 474 -7.71 -16.60 11.30
CA HIS A 474 -8.59 -17.16 12.32
C HIS A 474 -7.90 -18.32 13.06
N PRO A 475 -7.94 -18.37 14.41
CA PRO A 475 -7.20 -19.37 15.17
C PRO A 475 -7.57 -20.83 14.91
N PHE A 476 -8.76 -21.12 14.35
CA PHE A 476 -9.30 -22.48 14.24
C PHE A 476 -9.65 -22.95 12.82
N ILE A 477 -9.92 -22.06 11.86
CA ILE A 477 -10.57 -22.45 10.59
C ILE A 477 -9.68 -23.34 9.73
N LEU A 478 -8.41 -22.99 9.58
CA LEU A 478 -7.47 -23.78 8.78
C LEU A 478 -7.28 -25.19 9.37
N GLU A 479 -7.22 -25.29 10.70
CA GLU A 479 -7.13 -26.58 11.39
C GLU A 479 -8.42 -27.41 11.24
N GLU A 480 -9.59 -26.77 11.22
CA GLU A 480 -10.87 -27.43 10.97
C GLU A 480 -10.95 -27.99 9.54
N ILE A 481 -10.54 -27.21 8.53
CA ILE A 481 -10.48 -27.67 7.14
C ILE A 481 -9.52 -28.86 7.00
N ALA A 482 -8.34 -28.78 7.62
CA ALA A 482 -7.37 -29.88 7.64
C ALA A 482 -7.94 -31.13 8.33
N ALA A 483 -8.58 -30.97 9.48
CA ALA A 483 -9.20 -32.09 10.22
C ALA A 483 -10.35 -32.74 9.44
N LEU A 484 -11.11 -31.96 8.67
CA LEU A 484 -12.19 -32.47 7.81
C LEU A 484 -11.66 -33.25 6.59
N SER A 485 -10.43 -32.96 6.16
CA SER A 485 -9.76 -33.65 5.05
C SER A 485 -9.14 -34.99 5.46
N LEU A 486 -9.11 -35.32 6.75
CA LEU A 486 -8.63 -36.62 7.23
C LEU A 486 -9.55 -37.78 6.76
N PRO A 487 -8.99 -38.99 6.56
CA PRO A 487 -9.76 -40.20 6.30
C PRO A 487 -10.80 -40.46 7.40
N GLU A 488 -11.91 -41.12 7.05
CA GLU A 488 -12.93 -41.48 8.05
C GLU A 488 -12.36 -42.41 9.12
N GLY A 489 -12.52 -42.04 10.39
CA GLY A 489 -12.00 -42.81 11.50
C GLY A 489 -12.11 -42.10 12.86
N ASN A 490 -11.67 -42.79 13.91
CA ASN A 490 -11.68 -42.27 15.28
C ASN A 490 -10.77 -41.03 15.43
N GLU A 491 -9.66 -40.96 14.69
CA GLU A 491 -8.75 -39.81 14.72
C GLU A 491 -9.43 -38.52 14.23
N LYS A 492 -10.11 -38.59 13.07
CA LYS A 492 -10.92 -37.49 12.54
C LYS A 492 -11.98 -37.04 13.55
N LEU A 493 -12.73 -37.98 14.13
CA LEU A 493 -13.75 -37.67 15.14
C LEU A 493 -13.15 -36.99 16.37
N GLN A 494 -12.02 -37.46 16.89
CA GLN A 494 -11.38 -36.85 18.07
C GLN A 494 -10.81 -35.46 17.80
N ARG A 495 -10.18 -35.25 16.64
CA ARG A 495 -9.61 -33.95 16.29
C ARG A 495 -10.69 -32.90 16.12
N ILE A 496 -11.76 -33.22 15.38
CA ILE A 496 -12.88 -32.28 15.16
C ILE A 496 -13.63 -32.02 16.46
N ASP A 497 -13.84 -33.02 17.31
CA ASP A 497 -14.49 -32.86 18.62
C ASP A 497 -13.73 -31.88 19.54
N THR A 498 -12.39 -31.97 19.53
CA THR A 498 -11.52 -31.09 20.31
C THR A 498 -11.58 -29.66 19.76
N LEU A 499 -11.42 -29.50 18.45
CA LEU A 499 -11.49 -28.20 17.78
C LEU A 499 -12.84 -27.51 18.00
N LEU A 500 -13.94 -28.26 17.90
CA LEU A 500 -15.29 -27.76 18.11
C LEU A 500 -15.46 -27.18 19.52
N LEU A 501 -15.00 -27.88 20.56
CA LEU A 501 -15.09 -27.37 21.92
C LEU A 501 -14.22 -26.12 22.14
N THR A 502 -13.00 -26.10 21.62
CA THR A 502 -12.09 -24.96 21.76
C THR A 502 -12.60 -23.73 21.01
N HIS A 503 -13.14 -23.92 19.81
CA HIS A 503 -13.72 -22.86 18.99
C HIS A 503 -15.03 -22.33 19.62
N MET A 504 -15.89 -23.19 20.15
CA MET A 504 -17.06 -22.74 20.93
C MET A 504 -16.65 -21.90 22.16
N GLY A 505 -15.61 -22.33 22.88
CA GLY A 505 -15.07 -21.56 24.02
C GLY A 505 -14.53 -20.19 23.58
N TYR A 506 -13.84 -20.14 22.44
CA TYR A 506 -13.35 -18.91 21.83
C TYR A 506 -14.49 -17.95 21.45
N LEU A 507 -15.52 -18.44 20.75
CA LEU A 507 -16.71 -17.68 20.38
C LEU A 507 -17.40 -17.09 21.62
N LEU A 508 -17.62 -17.91 22.66
CA LEU A 508 -18.26 -17.46 23.91
C LEU A 508 -17.44 -16.41 24.66
N ARG A 509 -16.11 -16.53 24.67
CA ARG A 509 -15.20 -15.56 25.27
C ARG A 509 -15.24 -14.24 24.52
N ASN A 510 -15.21 -14.26 23.19
CA ASN A 510 -15.28 -13.04 22.37
C ASN A 510 -16.67 -12.40 22.40
N PHE A 511 -17.75 -13.19 22.42
CA PHE A 511 -19.10 -12.70 22.68
C PHE A 511 -19.18 -11.96 24.02
N SER A 512 -18.73 -12.62 25.10
CA SER A 512 -18.78 -12.05 26.45
C SER A 512 -17.94 -10.78 26.55
N ARG A 513 -16.73 -10.79 25.98
CA ARG A 513 -15.85 -9.61 25.96
C ARG A 513 -16.47 -8.48 25.16
N THR A 514 -17.02 -8.75 23.98
CA THR A 514 -17.68 -7.75 23.13
C THR A 514 -18.87 -7.11 23.83
N LEU A 515 -19.75 -7.91 24.44
CA LEU A 515 -20.92 -7.41 25.16
C LEU A 515 -20.51 -6.59 26.40
N CYS A 516 -19.60 -7.11 27.25
CA CYS A 516 -19.17 -6.42 28.45
C CYS A 516 -18.42 -5.12 28.14
N SER A 517 -17.52 -5.14 27.14
CA SER A 517 -16.83 -3.93 26.70
C SER A 517 -17.76 -2.96 25.95
N GLY A 518 -18.79 -3.46 25.28
CA GLY A 518 -19.88 -2.66 24.72
C GLY A 518 -20.65 -1.90 25.80
N LEU A 519 -21.11 -2.60 26.84
CA LEU A 519 -21.89 -2.03 27.94
C LEU A 519 -21.09 -1.02 28.77
N THR A 520 -19.79 -1.24 28.94
CA THR A 520 -18.89 -0.40 29.76
C THR A 520 -18.15 0.67 28.95
N GLY A 521 -18.40 0.75 27.64
CA GLY A 521 -17.63 1.62 26.74
C GLY A 521 -16.13 1.29 26.68
N GLY A 522 -15.74 0.07 27.03
CA GLY A 522 -14.36 -0.40 27.07
C GLY A 522 -13.54 0.07 28.28
N PHE A 523 -14.17 0.70 29.28
CA PHE A 523 -13.45 1.22 30.46
C PHE A 523 -12.80 0.12 31.30
N LEU A 524 -13.43 -1.06 31.40
CA LEU A 524 -12.93 -2.20 32.17
C LEU A 524 -11.86 -3.04 31.45
N LEU A 525 -11.55 -2.74 30.19
CA LEU A 525 -10.50 -3.46 29.47
C LEU A 525 -9.13 -3.09 30.03
N PHE A 526 -8.23 -4.07 30.10
CA PHE A 526 -6.84 -3.83 30.46
C PHE A 526 -6.11 -3.09 29.33
N SER A 527 -5.15 -2.24 29.69
CA SER A 527 -4.20 -1.62 28.75
C SER A 527 -2.80 -1.91 29.25
N SER A 528 -1.93 -2.41 28.38
CA SER A 528 -0.50 -2.61 28.66
C SER A 528 0.28 -1.29 28.73
N VAL A 529 -0.29 -0.21 28.19
CA VAL A 529 0.32 1.13 28.14
C VAL A 529 -0.44 2.08 29.05
N HIS A 530 0.28 3.02 29.69
CA HIS A 530 -0.27 4.05 30.57
C HIS A 530 -0.46 5.40 29.85
N GLY A 531 -1.05 6.38 30.53
CA GLY A 531 -1.20 7.74 30.00
C GLY A 531 -2.36 7.92 29.01
N THR A 532 -2.25 8.93 28.14
CA THR A 532 -3.33 9.39 27.23
C THR A 532 -3.69 8.34 26.17
N LEU A 533 -2.71 7.54 25.74
CA LEU A 533 -2.90 6.51 24.72
C LEU A 533 -3.54 5.22 25.27
N ALA A 534 -3.55 5.00 26.59
CA ALA A 534 -4.14 3.80 27.20
C ALA A 534 -5.59 3.57 26.79
N ARG A 535 -6.34 4.66 26.57
CA ARG A 535 -7.72 4.58 26.07
C ARG A 535 -7.78 3.94 24.69
N TYR A 536 -6.86 4.26 23.78
CA TYR A 536 -6.86 3.70 22.43
C TYR A 536 -6.59 2.21 22.42
N TYR A 537 -5.60 1.73 23.18
CA TYR A 537 -5.35 0.29 23.32
C TYR A 537 -6.60 -0.47 23.80
N ARG A 538 -7.33 0.08 24.79
CA ARG A 538 -8.62 -0.49 25.23
C ARG A 538 -9.68 -0.49 24.12
N GLN A 539 -9.84 0.61 23.39
CA GLN A 539 -10.82 0.70 22.31
C GLN A 539 -10.48 -0.20 21.12
N LEU A 540 -9.22 -0.31 20.74
CA LEU A 540 -8.76 -1.22 19.69
C LEU A 540 -8.94 -2.68 20.11
N THR A 541 -8.69 -3.01 21.38
CA THR A 541 -9.00 -4.35 21.93
C THR A 541 -10.50 -4.63 21.85
N ARG A 542 -11.35 -3.67 22.24
CA ARG A 542 -12.81 -3.78 22.12
C ARG A 542 -13.24 -4.08 20.67
N MET A 543 -12.68 -3.35 19.71
CA MET A 543 -13.01 -3.53 18.29
C MET A 543 -12.44 -4.82 17.70
N SER A 544 -11.26 -5.26 18.14
CA SER A 544 -10.73 -6.59 17.81
C SER A 544 -11.64 -7.71 18.34
N SER A 545 -12.15 -7.60 19.57
CA SER A 545 -13.13 -8.56 20.10
C SER A 545 -14.41 -8.61 19.26
N ALA A 546 -14.90 -7.43 18.86
CA ALA A 546 -16.07 -7.32 18.00
C ALA A 546 -15.81 -7.94 16.62
N LEU A 547 -14.65 -7.70 16.01
CA LEU A 547 -14.23 -8.33 14.75
C LEU A 547 -14.23 -9.85 14.87
N ALA A 548 -13.58 -10.40 15.91
CA ALA A 548 -13.50 -11.83 16.14
C ALA A 548 -14.91 -12.46 16.25
N PHE A 549 -15.76 -11.87 17.09
CA PHE A 549 -17.13 -12.33 17.29
C PHE A 549 -17.98 -12.23 16.02
N LEU A 550 -17.94 -11.11 15.31
CA LEU A 550 -18.69 -10.91 14.08
C LEU A 550 -18.19 -11.82 12.95
N SER A 551 -16.89 -12.11 12.91
CA SER A 551 -16.30 -13.06 11.96
C SER A 551 -16.83 -14.47 12.22
N ASP A 552 -16.77 -14.96 13.46
CA ASP A 552 -17.29 -16.29 13.81
C ASP A 552 -18.78 -16.44 13.47
N VAL A 553 -19.60 -15.46 13.87
CA VAL A 553 -21.04 -15.49 13.56
C VAL A 553 -21.26 -15.51 12.05
N SER A 554 -20.50 -14.73 11.29
CA SER A 554 -20.61 -14.69 9.82
C SER A 554 -20.19 -16.00 9.17
N MET A 555 -19.10 -16.61 9.65
CA MET A 555 -18.60 -17.88 9.13
C MET A 555 -19.56 -19.03 9.46
N ILE A 556 -20.09 -19.08 10.68
CA ILE A 556 -21.06 -20.10 11.12
C ILE A 556 -22.37 -20.02 10.33
N LEU A 557 -22.89 -18.80 10.11
CA LEU A 557 -24.20 -18.63 9.48
C LEU A 557 -24.15 -18.67 7.96
N LEU A 558 -23.12 -18.10 7.35
CA LEU A 558 -23.02 -17.98 5.90
C LEU A 558 -22.20 -19.11 5.29
N GLY A 559 -21.33 -19.77 6.06
CA GLY A 559 -20.47 -20.86 5.58
C GLY A 559 -19.73 -20.48 4.30
N GLY A 560 -19.71 -21.38 3.31
CA GLY A 560 -19.12 -21.13 2.00
C GLY A 560 -19.76 -19.99 1.20
N ASN A 561 -20.99 -19.56 1.54
CA ASN A 561 -21.60 -18.40 0.87
C ASN A 561 -21.00 -17.07 1.29
N LEU A 562 -20.23 -17.01 2.38
CA LEU A 562 -19.53 -15.80 2.81
C LEU A 562 -18.64 -15.23 1.70
N LYS A 563 -17.97 -16.12 0.95
CA LYS A 563 -17.16 -15.76 -0.24
C LYS A 563 -17.97 -15.05 -1.33
N ARG A 564 -19.23 -15.47 -1.54
CA ARG A 564 -20.15 -14.85 -2.52
C ARG A 564 -20.78 -13.57 -2.00
N LYS A 565 -20.71 -13.31 -0.69
CA LYS A 565 -21.24 -12.11 -0.04
C LYS A 565 -20.14 -11.07 0.12
N GLU A 566 -19.62 -10.61 -1.01
CA GLU A 566 -18.48 -9.69 -1.11
C GLU A 566 -18.63 -8.44 -0.23
N HIS A 567 -19.83 -7.86 -0.11
CA HIS A 567 -20.06 -6.72 0.78
C HIS A 567 -19.86 -7.03 2.27
N VAL A 568 -20.24 -8.22 2.73
CA VAL A 568 -20.05 -8.65 4.13
C VAL A 568 -18.57 -8.88 4.39
N SER A 569 -17.92 -9.64 3.51
CA SER A 569 -16.47 -9.90 3.53
C SER A 569 -15.67 -8.61 3.54
N ALA A 570 -15.97 -7.70 2.61
CA ALA A 570 -15.27 -6.41 2.47
C ALA A 570 -15.36 -5.55 3.73
N ARG A 571 -16.53 -5.46 4.36
CA ARG A 571 -16.71 -4.66 5.59
C ARG A 571 -16.01 -5.26 6.80
N LEU A 572 -15.99 -6.59 6.93
CA LEU A 572 -15.16 -7.26 7.94
C LEU A 572 -13.66 -7.02 7.68
N GLY A 573 -13.25 -7.02 6.41
CA GLY A 573 -11.92 -6.65 5.97
C GLY A 573 -11.55 -5.20 6.29
N ASP A 574 -12.48 -4.26 6.13
CA ASP A 574 -12.26 -2.86 6.49
C ASP A 574 -12.03 -2.72 8.01
N ILE A 575 -12.78 -3.45 8.84
CA ILE A 575 -12.59 -3.44 10.31
C ILE A 575 -11.17 -3.92 10.66
N LEU A 576 -10.76 -5.07 10.12
CA LEU A 576 -9.41 -5.60 10.31
C LEU A 576 -8.35 -4.60 9.85
N SER A 577 -8.55 -4.00 8.69
CA SER A 577 -7.60 -3.09 8.08
C SER A 577 -7.41 -1.83 8.92
N GLN A 578 -8.48 -1.25 9.44
CA GLN A 578 -8.38 -0.07 10.30
C GLN A 578 -7.75 -0.39 11.66
N LEU A 579 -7.92 -1.61 12.20
CA LEU A 579 -7.19 -2.09 13.37
C LEU A 579 -5.68 -2.20 13.08
N TYR A 580 -5.30 -2.75 11.94
CA TYR A 580 -3.91 -2.85 11.48
C TYR A 580 -3.28 -1.46 11.32
N LEU A 581 -3.96 -0.55 10.62
CA LEU A 581 -3.55 0.84 10.41
C LEU A 581 -3.35 1.58 11.75
N ALA A 582 -4.30 1.47 12.67
CA ALA A 582 -4.16 2.07 14.00
C ALA A 582 -2.99 1.48 14.81
N SER A 583 -2.73 0.18 14.66
CA SER A 583 -1.58 -0.49 15.29
C SER A 583 -0.26 0.03 14.75
N SER A 584 -0.16 0.25 13.43
CA SER A 584 1.04 0.81 12.79
C SER A 584 1.38 2.20 13.31
N VAL A 585 0.37 3.06 13.53
CA VAL A 585 0.53 4.41 14.11
C VAL A 585 1.07 4.35 15.53
N LEU A 586 0.50 3.48 16.36
CA LEU A 586 0.93 3.31 17.75
C LEU A 586 2.35 2.76 17.84
N LYS A 587 2.70 1.80 16.96
CA LYS A 587 4.06 1.25 16.87
C LYS A 587 5.05 2.29 16.37
N TYR A 588 4.71 3.03 15.31
CA TYR A 588 5.56 4.08 14.76
C TYR A 588 5.87 5.16 15.81
N PHE A 589 4.85 5.62 16.55
CA PHE A 589 5.03 6.59 17.63
C PHE A 589 5.96 6.06 18.73
N HIS A 590 5.81 4.79 19.12
CA HIS A 590 6.67 4.14 20.10
C HIS A 590 8.13 4.05 19.62
N ASP A 591 8.34 3.66 18.36
CA ASP A 591 9.67 3.52 17.75
C ASP A 591 10.41 4.85 17.59
N HIS A 592 9.68 5.96 17.60
CA HIS A 592 10.23 7.32 17.54
C HIS A 592 10.34 7.96 18.93
N GLY A 593 10.27 7.18 20.01
CA GLY A 593 10.52 7.68 21.36
C GLY A 593 9.37 8.49 21.96
N GLU A 594 8.17 8.38 21.39
CA GLU A 594 6.95 9.02 21.90
C GLU A 594 7.05 10.55 21.99
N GLU A 595 7.64 11.17 20.96
CA GLU A 595 7.86 12.62 20.89
C GLU A 595 6.55 13.43 21.02
N LYS A 596 6.59 14.51 21.79
CA LYS A 596 5.39 15.34 22.04
C LYS A 596 4.88 16.06 20.79
N SER A 597 5.73 16.27 19.79
CA SER A 597 5.39 16.86 18.48
C SER A 597 4.38 15.99 17.71
N ASP A 598 4.45 14.68 17.86
CA ASP A 598 3.72 13.73 17.00
C ASP A 598 2.38 13.29 17.60
N ILE A 599 2.18 13.52 18.90
CA ILE A 599 1.03 13.01 19.64
C ILE A 599 -0.32 13.46 19.05
N GLN A 600 -0.38 14.66 18.45
CA GLN A 600 -1.58 15.17 17.80
C GLN A 600 -1.94 14.35 16.55
N TYR A 601 -0.94 13.99 15.75
CA TYR A 601 -1.12 13.11 14.59
C TYR A 601 -1.57 11.71 15.01
N VAL A 602 -1.00 11.18 16.09
CA VAL A 602 -1.43 9.88 16.67
C VAL A 602 -2.89 9.94 17.09
N HIS A 603 -3.29 10.97 17.84
CA HIS A 603 -4.68 11.17 18.23
C HIS A 603 -5.62 11.26 17.02
N TRP A 604 -5.21 11.99 15.98
CA TRP A 604 -6.02 12.14 14.76
C TRP A 604 -6.19 10.80 14.04
N CYS A 605 -5.08 10.11 13.77
CA CYS A 605 -5.07 8.86 13.01
C CYS A 605 -5.85 7.77 13.72
N VAL A 606 -5.60 7.53 15.01
CA VAL A 606 -6.29 6.45 15.74
C VAL A 606 -7.78 6.76 15.92
N THR A 607 -8.14 8.04 16.11
CA THR A 607 -9.56 8.47 16.15
C THR A 607 -10.23 8.23 14.80
N GLN A 608 -9.56 8.58 13.70
CA GLN A 608 -10.05 8.34 12.35
C GLN A 608 -10.21 6.84 12.06
N CYS A 609 -9.25 6.00 12.43
CA CYS A 609 -9.36 4.55 12.27
C CYS A 609 -10.53 3.98 13.08
N LEU A 610 -10.72 4.38 14.34
CA LEU A 610 -11.85 3.95 15.16
C LEU A 610 -13.21 4.39 14.57
N TYR A 611 -13.27 5.60 14.01
CA TYR A 611 -14.45 6.06 13.28
C TYR A 611 -14.73 5.21 12.03
N GLN A 612 -13.71 4.87 11.24
CA GLN A 612 -13.87 4.02 10.06
C GLN A 612 -14.25 2.57 10.42
N ILE A 613 -13.71 2.00 11.51
CA ILE A 613 -14.14 0.71 12.06
C ILE A 613 -15.63 0.74 12.34
N GLN A 614 -16.10 1.80 13.01
CA GLN A 614 -17.49 1.95 13.33
C GLN A 614 -18.38 2.03 12.10
N VAL A 615 -18.00 2.83 11.10
CA VAL A 615 -18.74 2.93 9.84
C VAL A 615 -18.85 1.54 9.18
N ALA A 616 -17.74 0.79 9.12
CA ALA A 616 -17.75 -0.56 8.56
C ALA A 616 -18.66 -1.52 9.34
N ILE A 617 -18.64 -1.48 10.68
CA ILE A 617 -19.55 -2.27 11.53
C ILE A 617 -21.01 -1.84 11.30
N ASP A 618 -21.29 -0.54 11.30
CA ASP A 618 -22.63 0.01 11.15
C ASP A 618 -23.28 -0.46 9.83
N GLU A 619 -22.55 -0.28 8.72
CA GLU A 619 -23.01 -0.72 7.40
C GLU A 619 -23.13 -2.24 7.29
N LEU A 620 -22.23 -2.99 7.94
CA LEU A 620 -22.25 -4.45 7.97
C LEU A 620 -23.54 -4.93 8.66
N LEU A 621 -23.83 -4.36 9.82
CA LEU A 621 -24.95 -4.76 10.66
C LEU A 621 -26.30 -4.33 10.08
N ASP A 622 -26.38 -3.18 9.42
CA ASP A 622 -27.59 -2.73 8.73
C ASP A 622 -27.97 -3.61 7.54
N ASN A 623 -26.96 -4.19 6.89
CA ASN A 623 -27.13 -5.05 5.72
C ASN A 623 -26.91 -6.54 6.02
N TYR A 624 -26.87 -6.92 7.30
CA TYR A 624 -26.52 -8.27 7.70
C TYR A 624 -27.63 -9.27 7.30
N PRO A 625 -27.31 -10.40 6.66
CA PRO A 625 -28.29 -11.44 6.36
C PRO A 625 -28.38 -12.48 7.49
N PRO A 626 -29.54 -12.69 8.14
CA PRO A 626 -30.82 -11.97 8.00
C PRO A 626 -30.88 -10.66 8.80
N ARG A 627 -31.65 -9.66 8.32
CA ARG A 627 -31.65 -8.28 8.87
C ARG A 627 -31.97 -8.16 10.37
N TRP A 628 -32.83 -9.04 10.89
CA TRP A 628 -33.17 -9.03 12.32
C TRP A 628 -31.98 -9.39 13.20
N LEU A 629 -31.08 -10.25 12.71
CA LEU A 629 -29.87 -10.64 13.44
C LEU A 629 -28.88 -9.48 13.47
N GLY A 630 -28.77 -8.70 12.40
CA GLY A 630 -27.98 -7.47 12.37
C GLY A 630 -28.32 -6.51 13.51
N LYS A 631 -29.61 -6.37 13.86
CA LYS A 631 -30.06 -5.55 15.01
C LYS A 631 -29.60 -6.12 16.37
N ILE A 632 -29.60 -7.44 16.52
CA ILE A 632 -29.12 -8.11 17.75
C ILE A 632 -27.61 -7.94 17.89
N LEU A 633 -26.87 -8.19 16.81
CA LEU A 633 -25.42 -7.99 16.77
C LEU A 633 -25.06 -6.53 17.05
N ARG A 634 -25.84 -5.57 16.53
CA ARG A 634 -25.68 -4.15 16.83
C ARG A 634 -25.82 -3.85 18.32
N PHE A 635 -26.82 -4.43 18.98
CA PHE A 635 -26.97 -4.29 20.42
C PHE A 635 -25.79 -4.90 21.19
N ILE A 636 -25.22 -6.02 20.72
CA ILE A 636 -24.07 -6.66 21.37
C ILE A 636 -22.80 -5.79 21.27
N VAL A 637 -22.53 -5.21 20.09
CA VAL A 637 -21.31 -4.42 19.85
C VAL A 637 -21.44 -2.99 20.38
N PHE A 638 -22.61 -2.38 20.17
CA PHE A 638 -22.93 -0.99 20.45
C PHE A 638 -24.28 -0.85 21.19
N PRO A 639 -24.39 -1.31 22.45
CA PRO A 639 -25.65 -1.29 23.20
C PRO A 639 -26.21 0.12 23.42
N TRP A 640 -25.33 1.12 23.48
CA TRP A 640 -25.68 2.54 23.65
C TRP A 640 -25.67 3.35 22.34
N GLY A 641 -25.52 2.66 21.20
CA GLY A 641 -25.34 3.28 19.90
C GLY A 641 -23.88 3.59 19.55
N ILE A 642 -23.73 4.37 18.48
CA ILE A 642 -22.48 4.80 17.85
C ILE A 642 -21.59 5.50 18.90
N ALA A 643 -20.33 5.06 19.03
CA ALA A 643 -19.41 5.42 20.12
C ALA A 643 -18.18 6.25 19.70
N TYR A 644 -17.90 6.34 18.40
CA TYR A 644 -16.72 6.97 17.82
C TYR A 644 -17.12 8.11 16.89
N HIS A 645 -16.32 9.16 16.89
CA HIS A 645 -16.55 10.37 16.08
C HIS A 645 -15.33 10.64 15.21
N LYS A 646 -15.51 11.40 14.13
CA LYS A 646 -14.40 11.96 13.36
C LYS A 646 -13.47 12.78 14.27
N PRO A 647 -12.19 12.97 13.88
CA PRO A 647 -11.33 13.95 14.52
C PRO A 647 -12.02 15.32 14.63
N ARG A 648 -11.84 15.99 15.78
CA ARG A 648 -12.46 17.29 16.05
C ARG A 648 -11.72 18.40 15.31
N ASP A 649 -12.42 19.47 14.97
CA ASP A 649 -11.86 20.62 14.26
C ASP A 649 -10.65 21.24 14.97
N MET A 650 -10.67 21.31 16.31
CA MET A 650 -9.51 21.79 17.09
C MET A 650 -8.24 20.94 16.86
N LEU A 651 -8.40 19.62 16.64
CA LEU A 651 -7.28 18.74 16.33
C LEU A 651 -6.83 18.95 14.88
N ASN A 652 -7.77 19.15 13.95
CA ASN A 652 -7.46 19.51 12.56
C ASN A 652 -6.61 20.79 12.51
N HIS A 653 -7.02 21.83 13.24
CA HIS A 653 -6.28 23.09 13.36
C HIS A 653 -4.84 22.89 13.85
N GLN A 654 -4.65 22.02 14.84
CA GLN A 654 -3.32 21.71 15.39
C GLN A 654 -2.41 21.02 14.37
N LEU A 655 -2.93 20.04 13.62
CA LEU A 655 -2.19 19.35 12.56
C LEU A 655 -1.81 20.32 11.43
N VAL A 656 -2.78 21.12 10.96
CA VAL A 656 -2.57 22.06 9.86
C VAL A 656 -1.56 23.13 10.23
N LYS A 657 -1.55 23.60 11.49
CA LYS A 657 -0.53 24.56 11.96
C LYS A 657 0.89 24.05 11.70
N ASN A 658 1.18 22.80 12.01
CA ASN A 658 2.50 22.19 11.78
C ASN A 658 2.83 22.05 10.28
N MET A 659 1.82 21.95 9.42
CA MET A 659 1.97 21.87 7.97
C MET A 659 2.26 23.23 7.32
N ILE A 660 1.72 24.33 7.88
CA ILE A 660 1.83 25.70 7.33
C ILE A 660 2.90 26.57 8.00
N THR A 661 3.72 26.00 8.88
CA THR A 661 4.86 26.66 9.53
C THR A 661 6.10 25.78 9.47
N SER A 662 7.26 26.36 9.77
CA SER A 662 8.48 25.59 10.06
C SER A 662 8.25 24.79 11.34
N SER A 663 8.17 23.47 11.25
CA SER A 663 7.91 22.58 12.39
C SER A 663 8.83 21.35 12.34
N ASP A 664 9.04 20.71 13.49
CA ASP A 664 9.85 19.49 13.59
C ASP A 664 9.28 18.37 12.73
N PHE A 665 7.96 18.20 12.72
CA PHE A 665 7.28 17.21 11.88
C PHE A 665 7.52 17.47 10.39
N ARG A 666 7.53 18.74 9.95
CA ARG A 666 7.86 19.09 8.57
C ARG A 666 9.29 18.67 8.21
N GLN A 667 10.25 18.81 9.13
CA GLN A 667 11.62 18.35 8.93
C GLN A 667 11.71 16.82 8.86
N GLN A 668 10.94 16.10 9.68
CA GLN A 668 10.83 14.64 9.57
C GLN A 668 10.27 14.21 8.20
N VAL A 669 9.24 14.88 7.70
CA VAL A 669 8.68 14.64 6.36
C VAL A 669 9.71 14.90 5.26
N LEU A 670 10.58 15.91 5.43
CA LEU A 670 11.65 16.25 4.49
C LEU A 670 12.82 15.25 4.49
N HIS A 671 13.08 14.52 5.59
CA HIS A 671 14.28 13.68 5.75
C HIS A 671 14.55 12.72 4.58
N ASP A 672 13.51 12.03 4.10
CA ASP A 672 13.58 11.08 2.98
C ASP A 672 12.94 11.62 1.69
N PHE A 673 12.70 12.92 1.61
CA PHE A 673 12.15 13.60 0.45
C PHE A 673 13.28 14.23 -0.37
N TYR A 674 13.24 14.11 -1.69
CA TYR A 674 14.18 14.83 -2.53
C TYR A 674 13.77 16.31 -2.65
N LEU A 675 14.58 17.20 -2.09
CA LEU A 675 14.45 18.65 -2.27
C LEU A 675 15.55 19.13 -3.21
N SER A 676 15.16 19.61 -4.40
CA SER A 676 16.13 20.08 -5.40
C SER A 676 17.01 21.20 -4.83
N PRO A 677 18.33 21.21 -5.12
CA PRO A 677 19.20 22.33 -4.81
C PRO A 677 19.00 23.53 -5.76
N ASP A 678 18.27 23.34 -6.87
CA ASP A 678 17.94 24.43 -7.79
C ASP A 678 16.94 25.41 -7.14
N GLN A 679 17.34 26.68 -7.08
CA GLN A 679 16.53 27.75 -6.52
C GLN A 679 15.28 28.07 -7.36
N HIS A 680 15.20 27.59 -8.60
CA HIS A 680 14.04 27.73 -9.47
C HIS A 680 13.10 26.53 -9.42
N ASP A 681 13.45 25.46 -8.69
CA ASP A 681 12.53 24.34 -8.50
C ASP A 681 11.32 24.80 -7.66
N PRO A 682 10.08 24.51 -8.08
CA PRO A 682 8.90 25.08 -7.45
C PRO A 682 8.72 24.61 -6.00
N ILE A 683 9.14 23.38 -5.67
CA ILE A 683 9.07 22.89 -4.29
C ILE A 683 10.14 23.60 -3.44
N HIS A 684 11.35 23.78 -3.98
CA HIS A 684 12.41 24.55 -3.32
C HIS A 684 11.94 25.97 -2.99
N GLN A 685 11.37 26.69 -3.96
CA GLN A 685 10.84 28.03 -3.77
C GLN A 685 9.76 28.09 -2.69
N LEU A 686 8.83 27.12 -2.69
CA LEU A 686 7.81 27.01 -1.65
C LEU A 686 8.41 26.85 -0.25
N GLN A 687 9.43 26.00 -0.10
CA GLN A 687 10.11 25.81 1.20
C GLN A 687 10.83 27.09 1.65
N THR A 688 11.58 27.71 0.73
CA THR A 688 12.32 28.95 0.99
C THR A 688 11.39 30.09 1.38
N ALA A 689 10.29 30.28 0.64
CA ALA A 689 9.30 31.30 0.96
C ALA A 689 8.62 31.02 2.30
N LEU A 690 8.27 29.77 2.61
CA LEU A 690 7.66 29.41 3.88
C LEU A 690 8.57 29.75 5.07
N ALA A 691 9.88 29.46 4.96
CA ALA A 691 10.86 29.77 5.99
C ALA A 691 11.01 31.28 6.26
N GLN A 692 10.73 32.13 5.27
CA GLN A 692 10.79 33.59 5.40
C GLN A 692 9.53 34.21 6.03
N VAL A 693 8.42 33.46 6.14
CA VAL A 693 7.12 34.01 6.57
C VAL A 693 7.19 34.67 7.96
N GLU A 694 7.92 34.08 8.91
CA GLU A 694 8.03 34.62 10.28
C GLU A 694 8.69 36.00 10.31
N VAL A 695 9.68 36.22 9.44
CA VAL A 695 10.37 37.52 9.29
C VAL A 695 9.50 38.52 8.56
N ILE A 696 8.76 38.07 7.54
CA ILE A 696 7.94 38.93 6.67
C ILE A 696 6.66 39.40 7.36
N GLU A 697 6.03 38.59 8.23
CA GLU A 697 4.74 38.94 8.82
C GLU A 697 4.72 40.26 9.60
N PRO A 698 5.69 40.56 10.49
CA PRO A 698 5.76 41.87 11.16
C PRO A 698 5.93 43.03 10.18
N ILE A 699 6.78 42.86 9.16
CA ILE A 699 7.03 43.86 8.12
C ILE A 699 5.75 44.11 7.31
N TRP A 700 5.04 43.05 6.95
CA TRP A 700 3.76 43.12 6.24
C TRP A 700 2.69 43.87 7.06
N LYS A 701 2.64 43.68 8.38
CA LYS A 701 1.71 44.41 9.27
C LYS A 701 2.02 45.92 9.27
N LYS A 702 3.30 46.31 9.35
CA LYS A 702 3.72 47.73 9.24
C LYS A 702 3.31 48.33 7.89
N TYR A 703 3.52 47.59 6.80
CA TYR A 703 3.09 47.99 5.46
C TYR A 703 1.56 48.15 5.36
N GLN A 704 0.77 47.21 5.90
CA GLN A 704 -0.69 47.33 5.96
C GLN A 704 -1.15 48.54 6.79
N GLN A 705 -0.43 48.86 7.87
CA GLN A 705 -0.71 50.05 8.66
C GLN A 705 -0.45 51.33 7.85
N ALA A 706 0.64 51.37 7.08
CA ALA A 706 0.94 52.50 6.18
C ALA A 706 -0.17 52.70 5.13
N ILE A 707 -0.73 51.61 4.59
CA ILE A 707 -1.91 51.67 3.69
C ILE A 707 -3.13 52.27 4.41
N ARG A 708 -3.45 51.77 5.62
CA ARG A 708 -4.62 52.26 6.39
C ARG A 708 -4.51 53.73 6.78
N GLN A 709 -3.29 54.22 7.00
CA GLN A 709 -3.01 55.62 7.30
C GLN A 709 -2.97 56.52 6.05
N GLY A 710 -3.16 55.96 4.86
CA GLY A 710 -3.18 56.72 3.60
C GLY A 710 -1.79 57.14 3.09
N HIS A 711 -0.72 56.55 3.62
CA HIS A 711 0.65 56.86 3.21
C HIS A 711 1.09 56.16 1.91
N VAL A 712 0.25 55.28 1.35
CA VAL A 712 0.58 54.45 0.19
C VAL A 712 -0.46 54.68 -0.91
N ASN A 713 0.00 55.06 -2.11
CA ASN A 713 -0.86 55.16 -3.28
C ASN A 713 -1.10 53.78 -3.91
N MET A 714 -2.34 53.31 -3.92
CA MET A 714 -2.66 51.98 -4.47
C MET A 714 -2.64 51.91 -6.01
N ALA A 715 -2.50 53.05 -6.71
CA ALA A 715 -2.41 53.11 -8.17
C ALA A 715 -0.97 52.96 -8.72
N THR A 716 0.01 52.60 -7.88
CA THR A 716 1.42 52.40 -8.27
C THR A 716 1.85 50.94 -8.18
N THR A 717 3.06 50.61 -8.64
CA THR A 717 3.65 49.27 -8.52
C THR A 717 3.91 48.89 -7.05
N PHE A 718 4.11 47.61 -6.76
CA PHE A 718 4.37 47.16 -5.38
C PHE A 718 5.65 47.80 -4.80
N ASP A 719 6.72 47.86 -5.57
CA ASP A 719 8.00 48.41 -5.13
C ASP A 719 7.88 49.92 -4.83
N GLU A 720 7.11 50.68 -5.63
CA GLU A 720 6.80 52.09 -5.36
C GLU A 720 5.91 52.29 -4.11
N ARG A 721 4.97 51.36 -3.87
CA ARG A 721 4.14 51.38 -2.64
C ARG A 721 4.99 51.16 -1.40
N VAL A 722 5.92 50.21 -1.45
CA VAL A 722 6.85 49.94 -0.35
C VAL A 722 7.80 51.12 -0.14
N ALA A 723 8.33 51.73 -1.21
CA ALA A 723 9.14 52.94 -1.12
C ALA A 723 8.38 54.12 -0.46
N SER A 724 7.09 54.27 -0.77
CA SER A 724 6.23 55.28 -0.13
C SER A 724 6.10 55.05 1.39
N ALA A 725 6.02 53.79 1.82
CA ALA A 725 6.01 53.45 3.24
C ALA A 725 7.36 53.74 3.94
N VAL A 726 8.48 53.64 3.22
CA VAL A 726 9.80 54.08 3.73
C VAL A 726 9.84 55.61 3.88
N HIS A 727 9.35 56.35 2.88
CA HIS A 727 9.26 57.82 2.96
C HIS A 727 8.38 58.31 4.12
N ALA A 728 7.35 57.55 4.48
CA ALA A 728 6.51 57.80 5.65
C ALA A 728 7.11 57.31 6.98
N SER A 729 8.37 56.83 6.98
CA SER A 729 9.06 56.27 8.15
C SER A 729 8.33 55.08 8.80
N MET A 730 7.49 54.37 8.03
CA MET A 730 6.75 53.19 8.50
C MET A 730 7.57 51.90 8.35
N LEU A 731 8.50 51.88 7.40
CA LEU A 731 9.44 50.79 7.13
C LEU A 731 10.87 51.32 7.06
N THR A 732 11.85 50.51 7.46
CA THR A 732 13.26 50.78 7.15
C THR A 732 13.59 50.39 5.71
N ALA A 733 14.70 50.90 5.16
CA ALA A 733 15.17 50.50 3.83
C ALA A 733 15.47 49.00 3.72
N GLU A 734 15.97 48.39 4.80
CA GLU A 734 16.21 46.95 4.89
C GLU A 734 14.90 46.16 4.88
N GLU A 735 13.93 46.56 5.70
CA GLU A 735 12.60 45.94 5.72
C GLU A 735 11.89 46.03 4.36
N ALA A 736 12.05 47.16 3.68
CA ALA A 736 11.53 47.37 2.34
C ALA A 736 12.18 46.43 1.30
N ASN A 737 13.51 46.29 1.32
CA ASN A 737 14.22 45.38 0.42
C ASN A 737 13.78 43.93 0.63
N THR A 738 13.74 43.48 1.88
CA THR A 738 13.30 42.13 2.27
C THR A 738 11.84 41.87 1.82
N LEU A 739 10.95 42.85 2.00
CA LEU A 739 9.56 42.74 1.57
C LEU A 739 9.42 42.68 0.04
N CYS A 740 10.19 43.49 -0.70
CA CYS A 740 10.18 43.48 -2.16
C CYS A 740 10.74 42.17 -2.72
N GLU A 741 11.82 41.64 -2.15
CA GLU A 741 12.40 40.35 -2.54
C GLU A 741 11.40 39.21 -2.31
N PHE A 742 10.81 39.13 -1.12
CA PHE A 742 9.78 38.15 -0.81
C PHE A 742 8.57 38.28 -1.75
N ASN A 743 8.16 39.50 -2.11
CA ASN A 743 7.05 39.70 -3.05
C ASN A 743 7.37 39.21 -4.47
N ARG A 744 8.63 39.28 -4.92
CA ARG A 744 9.04 38.69 -6.21
C ARG A 744 8.96 37.18 -6.17
N LEU A 745 9.52 36.55 -5.14
CA LEU A 745 9.43 35.10 -4.91
C LEU A 745 7.97 34.64 -4.78
N HIS A 746 7.15 35.38 -4.03
CA HIS A 746 5.73 35.10 -3.86
C HIS A 746 4.97 35.14 -5.18
N LYS A 747 5.23 36.15 -6.02
CA LYS A 747 4.62 36.26 -7.36
C LYS A 747 5.01 35.08 -8.25
N ASP A 748 6.28 34.69 -8.20
CA ASP A 748 6.79 33.56 -8.98
C ASP A 748 6.09 32.25 -8.57
N ILE A 749 5.95 32.00 -7.26
CA ILE A 749 5.28 30.80 -6.73
C ILE A 749 3.80 30.70 -7.14
N ILE A 750 3.07 31.82 -7.20
CA ILE A 750 1.63 31.79 -7.51
C ILE A 750 1.34 31.82 -9.02
N GLN A 751 2.36 32.00 -9.85
CA GLN A 751 2.23 31.98 -11.30
C GLN A 751 2.09 30.54 -11.82
N VAL A 752 1.48 30.42 -12.99
CA VAL A 752 1.45 29.18 -13.79
C VAL A 752 2.29 29.40 -15.03
N ASN A 753 2.67 28.32 -15.71
CA ASN A 753 3.41 28.45 -16.96
C ASN A 753 2.51 29.00 -18.07
N GLU A 754 3.05 29.97 -18.81
CA GLU A 754 2.46 30.46 -20.05
C GLU A 754 3.16 29.79 -21.22
N PHE A 755 2.40 29.47 -22.27
CA PHE A 755 2.92 28.81 -23.46
C PHE A 755 2.63 29.66 -24.69
N SER A 756 3.48 29.52 -25.71
CA SER A 756 3.18 30.03 -27.05
C SER A 756 1.85 29.45 -27.54
N PHE A 757 1.19 30.14 -28.48
CA PHE A 757 -0.13 29.73 -29.00
C PHE A 757 -0.20 28.27 -29.48
N ASP A 758 0.93 27.73 -29.95
CA ASP A 758 1.09 26.36 -30.43
C ASP A 758 1.68 25.37 -29.40
N PHE A 759 1.87 25.80 -28.15
CA PHE A 759 2.51 25.07 -27.05
C PHE A 759 3.96 24.62 -27.30
N SER A 760 4.63 25.16 -28.32
CA SER A 760 6.00 24.77 -28.65
C SER A 760 7.05 25.34 -27.70
N LYS A 761 6.74 26.45 -27.01
CA LYS A 761 7.63 27.15 -26.07
C LYS A 761 6.89 27.55 -24.81
N ILE A 762 7.64 27.58 -23.71
CA ILE A 762 7.21 28.18 -22.45
C ILE A 762 7.65 29.66 -22.52
N GLU A 763 6.70 30.56 -22.36
CA GLU A 763 6.94 32.00 -22.31
C GLU A 763 7.37 32.40 -20.90
N ALA A 764 8.20 33.45 -20.82
CA ALA A 764 8.87 33.90 -19.59
C ALA A 764 7.95 34.70 -18.66
#